data_AF-A0A4Z2DI51-F1
#
_entry.id   AF-A0A4Z2DI51-F1
#
_cell.length_a   1.000
_cell.length_b   1.000
_cell.length_c   1.000
_cell.angle_alpha   90.00
_cell.angle_beta   90.00
_cell.angle_gamma   90.00
#
_symmetry.space_group_name_H-M   'P 1'
#
loop_
_entity.id
_entity.type
_entity.pdbx_description
1 polymer ?
#
loop_
_entity_poly.entity_id
_entity_poly.type
_entity_poly.pdbx_seq_one_letter_code
_entity_poly.pdbx_strand_id
1 'polypeptide(L)'
;MSLFTADSVDLMSPVIKEANVSPTSLKVLRDFHLYSLSAMNLTKVNLNTIISCLSEWTVQNLMCLNISGTSILCETHLPILVALGRFKNLSVLNASRTELSTQCLQIIADDLSNLRYLNISRTRVTDITPLLSIRDRLNGLIMHRLQLERTEDIAKLLHTVVELNQLRILDVSDKPRNANGRYDAVDRICSPEALPLLEHIDLSGNQFGFKLSDARALLENHPRLTFAGFASWLSSHEHELEGIYRLSHHYPHITMLGDRGDQLLLNTLTRNKDRAFYLQHALHSIFEATSNRESVKPDLLQAVLRVMRLHLRRMEMILAGTAVIYNLTRSEQSNQLPLDLLNRAVRMTLTAMEKFPDNRQLQKNCFLTLCSDTVLYRATFNCIQCCELVFNNLLSFDDIHMKRMGVAIISILAAEISTSGLSDLAKDPRRIECLLSYVADKCLLVADVPDLGSALRSYMPQLRFRTEGAPIFDTTLRFTLSALWNLTDECPEACLRFVHQGGLIIYEKVLKRFADQNEETKNHVYTKCLGLLNNVAEVEQTRESLLKESLMNFFFKMLRHPCIQISYFAAGIIAHLSCLKDDIWLRNIQSSRESYIKLLGQAVCNWQPPHSEMVAYRSFEPFGLLVLHPESRLEIHLWAVWAIHHILTRKEMRYVPVLCECQPLLSFLRLVVSLDETALCAHSLQRQISNQDSHNVKSHFHDDNADDNVGNNDMESGDLIKSPVSCDIIHAQTSSVYSPSDHFSEVSVCDCFISENQQAQSSRHLSATIGHAEPASKILNSVHSRHMKNVQKFAYFMVLDFEATCEKDIKIPDPEIIEFPVLMVNAYTLHTESIFHHYVRPTINPVLSDFCTELTGIIQSMIEDEPELPSILKMFDLFLDKNNLKICPYKFAFVTCGDWDLKIMYFSITNVFYSALCYDSIQIWL
;
A
#
# COMPACT_ATOMS: atom_id res chain seq x y z
N MET A 1 20.08 26.60 20.89
CA MET A 1 18.72 27.15 20.75
C MET A 1 18.85 28.65 20.56
N SER A 2 18.95 29.12 19.32
CA SER A 2 19.12 30.53 18.97
C SER A 2 18.03 31.07 18.03
N LEU A 3 17.16 30.20 17.50
CA LEU A 3 16.01 30.59 16.65
C LEU A 3 14.84 31.22 17.41
N PHE A 4 14.86 31.23 18.74
CA PHE A 4 13.74 31.68 19.58
C PHE A 4 14.18 32.74 20.59
N THR A 5 14.82 33.81 20.10
CA THR A 5 15.03 35.06 20.85
C THR A 5 14.01 36.10 20.41
N ALA A 6 13.71 37.06 21.29
CA ALA A 6 12.82 38.19 20.96
C ALA A 6 13.37 39.08 19.84
N ASP A 7 14.68 39.04 19.57
CA ASP A 7 15.34 39.74 18.47
C ASP A 7 15.10 39.10 17.09
N SER A 8 14.47 37.91 17.02
CA SER A 8 14.38 37.10 15.80
C SER A 8 12.97 36.58 15.47
N VAL A 9 12.07 36.48 16.47
CA VAL A 9 10.69 36.00 16.32
C VAL A 9 9.80 36.76 17.30
N ASP A 10 8.55 37.05 16.94
CA ASP A 10 7.53 37.47 17.91
C ASP A 10 6.56 36.32 18.22
N LEU A 11 6.33 36.04 19.50
CA LEU A 11 5.57 34.87 19.98
C LEU A 11 4.34 35.30 20.79
N MET A 12 3.22 35.49 20.10
CA MET A 12 1.99 36.04 20.71
C MET A 12 1.00 34.99 21.21
N SER A 13 1.09 33.75 20.73
CA SER A 13 0.12 32.66 21.04
C SER A 13 0.72 31.24 21.03
N PRO A 14 1.81 30.97 21.79
CA PRO A 14 2.49 29.66 21.77
C PRO A 14 1.60 28.48 22.23
N VAL A 15 1.75 27.35 21.53
CA VAL A 15 1.09 26.07 21.84
C VAL A 15 2.14 25.00 22.12
N ILE A 16 2.24 24.61 23.39
CA ILE A 16 3.14 23.58 23.90
C ILE A 16 2.27 22.40 24.35
N LYS A 17 2.37 21.27 23.65
CA LYS A 17 1.52 20.09 23.88
C LYS A 17 2.34 18.81 23.98
N GLU A 18 2.12 18.03 25.03
CA GLU A 18 2.72 16.69 25.23
C GLU A 18 4.27 16.70 25.17
N ALA A 19 4.86 17.88 25.39
CA ALA A 19 6.28 18.15 25.19
C ALA A 19 7.10 17.86 26.47
N ASN A 20 8.28 17.28 26.28
CA ASN A 20 9.24 16.94 27.34
C ASN A 20 10.06 18.16 27.81
N VAL A 21 9.37 19.27 28.11
CA VAL A 21 9.98 20.55 28.52
C VAL A 21 10.39 20.53 30.00
N SER A 22 11.45 21.26 30.34
CA SER A 22 11.86 21.51 31.73
C SER A 22 11.43 22.92 32.18
N PRO A 23 11.38 23.20 33.50
CA PRO A 23 11.21 24.56 34.02
C PRO A 23 12.19 25.55 33.39
N THR A 24 13.46 25.17 33.27
CA THR A 24 14.51 26.00 32.67
C THR A 24 14.27 26.28 31.19
N SER A 25 13.72 25.30 30.45
CA SER A 25 13.39 25.43 29.03
C SER A 25 12.23 26.41 28.78
N LEU A 26 11.26 26.49 29.69
CA LEU A 26 10.12 27.40 29.55
C LEU A 26 10.46 28.86 29.87
N LYS A 27 11.59 29.15 30.53
CA LYS A 27 11.98 30.52 30.89
C LYS A 27 12.09 31.47 29.69
N VAL A 28 12.31 30.96 28.48
CA VAL A 28 12.33 31.75 27.24
C VAL A 28 10.99 32.46 26.97
N LEU A 29 9.87 31.95 27.51
CA LEU A 29 8.55 32.62 27.44
C LEU A 29 8.50 33.95 28.22
N ARG A 30 9.50 34.21 29.07
CA ARG A 30 9.62 35.47 29.82
C ARG A 30 10.07 36.63 28.96
N ASP A 31 10.65 36.35 27.80
CA ASP A 31 11.22 37.38 26.91
C ASP A 31 10.17 37.91 25.91
N PHE A 32 8.93 37.41 25.98
CA PHE A 32 7.83 37.73 25.05
C PHE A 32 6.59 38.34 25.74
N HIS A 33 5.60 38.73 24.93
CA HIS A 33 4.36 39.40 25.32
C HIS A 33 3.13 38.58 24.90
N LEU A 34 2.85 37.49 25.61
CA LEU A 34 1.82 36.52 25.18
C LEU A 34 0.40 37.03 25.45
N TYR A 35 -0.48 36.99 24.45
CA TYR A 35 -1.94 37.17 24.63
C TYR A 35 -2.67 35.84 24.87
N SER A 36 -2.08 34.72 24.42
CA SER A 36 -2.63 33.37 24.58
C SER A 36 -1.51 32.37 24.91
N LEU A 37 -1.80 31.38 25.76
CA LEU A 37 -0.87 30.30 26.09
C LEU A 37 -1.60 28.97 26.22
N SER A 38 -1.20 27.98 25.42
CA SER A 38 -1.60 26.58 25.61
C SER A 38 -0.40 25.75 26.09
N ALA A 39 -0.50 25.20 27.30
CA ALA A 39 0.52 24.38 27.95
C ALA A 39 -0.13 23.05 28.41
N MET A 40 -0.32 22.13 27.46
CA MET A 40 -1.20 20.94 27.60
C MET A 40 -0.43 19.64 27.82
N ASN A 41 -0.95 18.78 28.70
CA ASN A 41 -0.41 17.44 29.01
C ASN A 41 1.09 17.46 29.39
N LEU A 42 1.56 18.49 30.09
CA LEU A 42 2.98 18.63 30.44
C LEU A 42 3.28 17.92 31.77
N THR A 43 4.24 17.00 31.76
CA THR A 43 4.48 16.04 32.87
C THR A 43 5.59 16.45 33.84
N LYS A 44 6.36 17.49 33.51
CA LYS A 44 7.55 17.96 34.26
C LYS A 44 7.44 19.38 34.82
N VAL A 45 6.29 20.03 34.61
CA VAL A 45 6.02 21.41 35.01
C VAL A 45 4.58 21.48 35.52
N ASN A 46 4.33 22.30 36.53
CA ASN A 46 2.97 22.60 37.01
C ASN A 46 2.59 24.05 36.68
N LEU A 47 1.35 24.41 36.99
CA LEU A 47 0.82 25.76 36.80
C LEU A 47 1.71 26.87 37.40
N ASN A 48 2.25 26.67 38.60
CA ASN A 48 3.14 27.64 39.24
C ASN A 48 4.50 27.74 38.52
N THR A 49 5.04 26.60 38.05
CA THR A 49 6.22 26.59 37.17
C THR A 49 5.98 27.44 35.92
N ILE A 50 4.84 27.25 35.25
CA ILE A 50 4.48 27.99 34.04
C ILE A 50 4.40 29.49 34.36
N ILE A 51 3.66 29.90 35.38
CA ILE A 51 3.50 31.30 35.79
C ILE A 51 4.86 31.96 36.10
N SER A 52 5.77 31.26 36.78
CA SER A 52 7.11 31.76 37.10
C SER A 52 8.07 31.86 35.89
N CYS A 53 7.67 31.33 34.73
CA CYS A 53 8.38 31.44 33.45
C CYS A 53 7.82 32.52 32.51
N LEU A 54 6.83 33.32 32.94
CA LEU A 54 6.23 34.40 32.14
C LEU A 54 6.76 35.78 32.53
N SER A 55 6.66 36.76 31.62
CA SER A 55 6.85 38.18 31.95
C SER A 55 5.69 38.71 32.78
N GLU A 56 5.93 39.71 33.63
CA GLU A 56 4.84 40.35 34.40
C GLU A 56 3.80 40.98 33.47
N TRP A 57 4.24 41.56 32.35
CA TRP A 57 3.36 42.04 31.28
C TRP A 57 2.41 40.92 30.80
N THR A 58 2.94 39.72 30.53
CA THR A 58 2.12 38.57 30.11
C THR A 58 1.18 38.16 31.24
N VAL A 59 1.64 38.09 32.48
CA VAL A 59 0.77 37.74 33.62
C VAL A 59 -0.40 38.72 33.76
N GLN A 60 -0.22 40.02 33.51
CA GLN A 60 -1.34 40.96 33.56
C GLN A 60 -2.25 40.91 32.32
N ASN A 61 -1.71 40.64 31.12
CA ASN A 61 -2.42 40.81 29.84
C ASN A 61 -2.88 39.52 29.14
N LEU A 62 -2.49 38.33 29.61
CA LEU A 62 -2.89 37.06 29.01
C LEU A 62 -4.42 36.89 29.00
N MET A 63 -5.02 36.84 27.81
CA MET A 63 -6.48 36.75 27.63
C MET A 63 -6.98 35.31 27.60
N CYS A 64 -6.12 34.35 27.21
CA CYS A 64 -6.44 32.93 27.09
C CYS A 64 -5.35 32.04 27.73
N LEU A 65 -5.76 31.14 28.62
CA LEU A 65 -4.88 30.16 29.27
C LEU A 65 -5.48 28.76 29.17
N ASN A 66 -4.72 27.83 28.60
CA ASN A 66 -5.12 26.44 28.44
C ASN A 66 -4.06 25.51 29.03
N ILE A 67 -4.37 24.97 30.21
CA ILE A 67 -3.51 24.06 30.99
C ILE A 67 -4.06 22.62 31.01
N SER A 68 -4.83 22.25 29.97
CA SER A 68 -5.50 20.94 29.88
C SER A 68 -4.53 19.77 30.13
N GLY A 69 -4.77 19.01 31.20
CA GLY A 69 -3.95 17.84 31.56
C GLY A 69 -2.57 18.14 32.15
N THR A 70 -2.29 19.40 32.51
CA THR A 70 -1.07 19.83 33.21
C THR A 70 -1.42 20.12 34.67
N SER A 71 -0.62 19.62 35.62
CA SER A 71 -0.99 19.65 37.04
C SER A 71 -1.10 21.07 37.62
N ILE A 72 -2.10 21.30 38.46
CA ILE A 72 -2.30 22.55 39.22
C ILE A 72 -1.75 22.49 40.65
N LEU A 73 -1.18 21.35 41.05
CA LEU A 73 -0.64 21.13 42.40
C LEU A 73 0.84 21.50 42.47
N CYS A 74 1.29 21.91 43.66
CA CYS A 74 2.71 22.10 43.97
C CYS A 74 3.34 20.85 44.62
N GLU A 75 4.63 20.96 44.96
CA GLU A 75 5.42 19.88 45.59
C GLU A 75 4.87 19.43 46.96
N THR A 76 4.11 20.28 47.67
CA THR A 76 3.40 19.92 48.91
C THR A 76 1.98 19.37 48.66
N HIS A 77 1.65 19.04 47.42
CA HIS A 77 0.34 18.55 46.95
C HIS A 77 -0.86 19.50 47.18
N LEU A 78 -0.62 20.76 47.55
CA LEU A 78 -1.68 21.77 47.70
C LEU A 78 -1.99 22.48 46.36
N PRO A 79 -3.25 22.83 46.07
CA PRO A 79 -3.60 23.63 44.89
C PRO A 79 -3.21 25.11 45.09
N ILE A 80 -2.30 25.64 44.28
CA ILE A 80 -1.90 27.07 44.35
C ILE A 80 -2.72 27.90 43.34
N LEU A 81 -4.02 28.08 43.61
CA LEU A 81 -4.88 28.93 42.76
C LEU A 81 -4.76 30.43 43.04
N VAL A 82 -4.18 30.84 44.16
CA VAL A 82 -3.80 32.26 44.41
C VAL A 82 -2.90 32.80 43.28
N ALA A 83 -2.15 31.93 42.60
CA ALA A 83 -1.35 32.30 41.44
C ALA A 83 -2.20 32.59 40.17
N LEU A 84 -3.40 32.01 40.02
CA LEU A 84 -4.32 32.33 38.91
C LEU A 84 -4.93 33.72 39.09
N GLY A 85 -5.23 34.14 40.32
CA GLY A 85 -5.76 35.47 40.61
C GLY A 85 -4.84 36.63 40.23
N ARG A 86 -3.61 36.34 39.79
CA ARG A 86 -2.71 37.32 39.15
C ARG A 86 -3.13 37.70 37.72
N PHE A 87 -3.83 36.83 36.98
CA PHE A 87 -4.18 37.07 35.59
C PHE A 87 -5.43 37.95 35.43
N LYS A 88 -5.26 39.27 35.55
CA LYS A 88 -6.39 40.21 35.59
C LYS A 88 -7.18 40.32 34.28
N ASN A 89 -6.56 40.15 33.12
CA ASN A 89 -7.26 40.20 31.82
C ASN A 89 -7.70 38.82 31.28
N LEU A 90 -7.61 37.75 32.09
CA LEU A 90 -7.93 36.40 31.64
C LEU A 90 -9.43 36.22 31.41
N SER A 91 -9.79 35.96 30.14
CA SER A 91 -11.18 35.81 29.70
C SER A 91 -11.55 34.37 29.33
N VAL A 92 -10.57 33.55 28.95
CA VAL A 92 -10.73 32.13 28.57
C VAL A 92 -9.80 31.26 29.41
N LEU A 93 -10.37 30.35 30.21
CA LEU A 93 -9.62 29.36 30.98
C LEU A 93 -10.03 27.94 30.61
N ASN A 94 -9.09 27.13 30.13
CA ASN A 94 -9.24 25.69 30.01
C ASN A 94 -8.36 24.97 31.03
N ALA A 95 -9.00 24.47 32.08
CA ALA A 95 -8.39 23.68 33.15
C ALA A 95 -8.90 22.22 33.15
N SER A 96 -9.36 21.73 32.00
CA SER A 96 -9.85 20.35 31.88
C SER A 96 -8.76 19.30 32.15
N ARG A 97 -9.17 18.11 32.62
CA ARG A 97 -8.27 16.99 32.98
C ARG A 97 -7.24 17.32 34.08
N THR A 98 -7.47 18.37 34.88
CA THR A 98 -6.62 18.75 36.04
C THR A 98 -7.26 18.34 37.37
N GLU A 99 -6.55 18.53 38.48
CA GLU A 99 -6.98 18.19 39.84
C GLU A 99 -7.99 19.18 40.45
N LEU A 100 -8.46 20.16 39.67
CA LEU A 100 -9.36 21.25 40.07
C LEU A 100 -10.63 20.72 40.78
N SER A 101 -10.89 21.23 41.98
CA SER A 101 -12.03 20.88 42.84
C SER A 101 -13.02 22.04 43.00
N THR A 102 -14.16 21.79 43.66
CA THR A 102 -15.14 22.83 44.03
C THR A 102 -14.51 24.02 44.77
N GLN A 103 -13.55 23.80 45.66
CA GLN A 103 -12.82 24.88 46.35
C GLN A 103 -11.94 25.70 45.40
N CYS A 104 -11.36 25.04 44.39
CA CYS A 104 -10.60 25.70 43.33
C CYS A 104 -11.51 26.58 42.46
N LEU A 105 -12.74 26.11 42.21
CA LEU A 105 -13.74 26.83 41.42
C LEU A 105 -14.21 28.12 42.09
N GLN A 106 -14.28 28.14 43.43
CA GLN A 106 -14.58 29.35 44.21
C GLN A 106 -13.51 30.43 43.98
N ILE A 107 -12.22 30.09 44.16
CA ILE A 107 -11.11 31.02 43.92
C ILE A 107 -11.12 31.54 42.48
N ILE A 108 -11.43 30.68 41.50
CA ILE A 108 -11.58 31.07 40.08
C ILE A 108 -12.72 32.08 39.87
N ALA A 109 -13.86 31.91 40.53
CA ALA A 109 -15.01 32.81 40.40
C ALA A 109 -14.74 34.19 41.04
N ASP A 110 -14.08 34.19 42.20
CA ASP A 110 -13.79 35.39 42.99
C ASP A 110 -12.63 36.23 42.40
N ASP A 111 -11.51 35.60 42.02
CA ASP A 111 -10.31 36.31 41.59
C ASP A 111 -10.30 36.71 40.10
N LEU A 112 -10.93 35.92 39.20
CA LEU A 112 -10.88 36.15 37.75
C LEU A 112 -12.04 37.03 37.28
N SER A 113 -11.93 38.33 37.58
CA SER A 113 -12.92 39.37 37.28
C SER A 113 -13.35 39.48 35.81
N ASN A 114 -12.52 39.04 34.86
CA ASN A 114 -12.79 39.11 33.42
C ASN A 114 -13.16 37.76 32.76
N LEU A 115 -13.29 36.67 33.54
CA LEU A 115 -13.56 35.34 33.00
C LEU A 115 -14.93 35.28 32.28
N ARG A 116 -14.92 34.90 31.00
CA ARG A 116 -16.11 34.73 30.14
C ARG A 116 -16.29 33.29 29.63
N TYR A 117 -15.24 32.49 29.60
CA TYR A 117 -15.29 31.12 29.11
C TYR A 117 -14.48 30.18 30.01
N LEU A 118 -15.10 29.12 30.49
CA LEU A 118 -14.50 28.15 31.41
C LEU A 118 -14.70 26.71 30.92
N ASN A 119 -13.62 25.94 30.86
CA ASN A 119 -13.65 24.50 30.62
C ASN A 119 -13.04 23.75 31.82
N ILE A 120 -13.89 23.01 32.53
CA ILE A 120 -13.58 22.16 33.70
C ILE A 120 -13.86 20.68 33.42
N SER A 121 -13.94 20.25 32.16
CA SER A 121 -14.16 18.85 31.77
C SER A 121 -13.19 17.89 32.46
N ARG A 122 -13.67 16.74 32.95
CA ARG A 122 -12.82 15.69 33.56
C ARG A 122 -11.97 16.19 34.74
N THR A 123 -12.50 17.13 35.53
CA THR A 123 -11.91 17.60 36.80
C THR A 123 -12.64 16.98 38.01
N ARG A 124 -12.25 17.36 39.23
CA ARG A 124 -12.82 16.92 40.51
C ARG A 124 -13.88 17.90 41.07
N VAL A 125 -14.45 18.75 40.22
CA VAL A 125 -15.57 19.63 40.58
C VAL A 125 -16.83 18.78 40.78
N THR A 126 -17.43 18.87 41.97
CA THR A 126 -18.72 18.24 42.30
C THR A 126 -19.87 19.24 42.41
N ASP A 127 -19.56 20.52 42.58
CA ASP A 127 -20.55 21.59 42.74
C ASP A 127 -20.07 22.84 41.99
N ILE A 128 -20.98 23.43 41.21
CA ILE A 128 -20.73 24.61 40.37
C ILE A 128 -21.41 25.88 40.89
N THR A 129 -22.07 25.84 42.05
CA THR A 129 -22.69 27.00 42.73
C THR A 129 -21.78 28.24 42.78
N PRO A 130 -20.44 28.14 42.96
CA PRO A 130 -19.57 29.32 42.94
C PRO A 130 -19.66 30.16 41.65
N LEU A 131 -20.01 29.58 40.50
CA LEU A 131 -20.15 30.30 39.24
C LEU A 131 -21.30 31.32 39.22
N LEU A 132 -22.22 31.27 40.20
CA LEU A 132 -23.29 32.25 40.34
C LEU A 132 -22.77 33.68 40.62
N SER A 133 -21.58 33.85 41.21
CA SER A 133 -20.96 35.17 41.38
C SER A 133 -20.45 35.78 40.06
N ILE A 134 -20.38 34.99 38.98
CA ILE A 134 -19.91 35.42 37.65
C ILE A 134 -20.96 35.22 36.54
N ARG A 135 -22.20 34.88 36.90
CA ARG A 135 -23.31 34.59 35.97
C ARG A 135 -23.58 35.70 34.96
N ASP A 136 -23.32 36.95 35.36
CA ASP A 136 -23.56 38.16 34.57
C ASP A 136 -22.44 38.44 33.54
N ARG A 137 -21.41 37.58 33.45
CA ARG A 137 -20.32 37.64 32.46
C ARG A 137 -19.91 36.30 31.83
N LEU A 138 -20.41 35.16 32.33
CA LEU A 138 -20.02 33.84 31.85
C LEU A 138 -20.79 33.44 30.58
N ASN A 139 -20.13 33.54 29.43
CA ASN A 139 -20.69 33.23 28.11
C ASN A 139 -20.55 31.75 27.72
N GLY A 140 -19.58 31.01 28.29
CA GLY A 140 -19.34 29.62 27.91
C GLY A 140 -18.85 28.74 29.05
N LEU A 141 -19.45 27.57 29.20
CA LEU A 141 -19.18 26.61 30.26
C LEU A 141 -19.15 25.17 29.72
N ILE A 142 -17.97 24.54 29.76
CA ILE A 142 -17.77 23.15 29.32
C ILE A 142 -17.41 22.27 30.53
N MET A 143 -18.24 21.25 30.76
CA MET A 143 -18.25 20.37 31.93
C MET A 143 -18.27 18.88 31.53
N HIS A 144 -17.72 18.55 30.37
CA HIS A 144 -17.75 17.19 29.83
C HIS A 144 -17.11 16.17 30.79
N ARG A 145 -17.92 15.21 31.28
CA ARG A 145 -17.53 14.17 32.27
C ARG A 145 -16.93 14.74 33.57
N LEU A 146 -17.67 15.56 34.32
CA LEU A 146 -17.35 15.83 35.72
C LEU A 146 -17.48 14.58 36.60
N GLN A 147 -16.75 14.54 37.71
CA GLN A 147 -16.77 13.43 38.69
C GLN A 147 -17.96 13.53 39.65
N LEU A 148 -19.17 13.63 39.09
CA LEU A 148 -20.44 13.63 39.83
C LEU A 148 -20.85 12.18 40.10
N GLU A 149 -20.86 11.77 41.37
CA GLU A 149 -21.25 10.40 41.76
C GLU A 149 -22.67 10.34 42.37
N ARG A 150 -23.10 11.39 43.08
CA ARG A 150 -24.43 11.44 43.73
C ARG A 150 -25.47 12.08 42.82
N THR A 151 -26.71 11.61 42.91
CA THR A 151 -27.88 12.21 42.22
C THR A 151 -28.14 13.65 42.67
N GLU A 152 -27.87 13.96 43.94
CA GLU A 152 -27.96 15.32 44.52
C GLU A 152 -27.05 16.32 43.78
N ASP A 153 -25.80 15.92 43.49
CA ASP A 153 -24.81 16.77 42.80
C ASP A 153 -25.24 17.04 41.35
N ILE A 154 -25.84 16.04 40.69
CA ILE A 154 -26.35 16.13 39.31
C ILE A 154 -27.58 17.06 39.24
N ALA A 155 -28.51 16.94 40.20
CA ALA A 155 -29.66 17.84 40.31
C ALA A 155 -29.19 19.28 40.56
N LYS A 156 -28.29 19.49 41.53
CA LYS A 156 -27.74 20.80 41.89
C LYS A 156 -27.02 21.48 40.73
N LEU A 157 -26.32 20.71 39.88
CA LEU A 157 -25.72 21.22 38.65
C LEU A 157 -26.77 21.85 37.73
N LEU A 158 -27.88 21.16 37.44
CA LEU A 158 -28.93 21.73 36.58
C LEU A 158 -29.59 22.97 37.19
N HIS A 159 -29.92 22.95 38.49
CA HIS A 159 -30.48 24.12 39.18
C HIS A 159 -29.52 25.32 39.14
N THR A 160 -28.21 25.10 39.16
CA THR A 160 -27.21 26.17 39.03
C THR A 160 -27.12 26.67 37.58
N VAL A 161 -27.13 25.76 36.59
CA VAL A 161 -27.03 26.10 35.17
C VAL A 161 -28.16 27.03 34.72
N VAL A 162 -29.41 26.80 35.13
CA VAL A 162 -30.57 27.62 34.70
C VAL A 162 -30.55 29.06 35.23
N GLU A 163 -29.65 29.41 36.16
CA GLU A 163 -29.46 30.78 36.66
C GLU A 163 -28.32 31.53 35.92
N LEU A 164 -27.60 30.87 35.02
CA LEU A 164 -26.44 31.42 34.28
C LEU A 164 -26.87 32.09 32.96
N ASN A 165 -27.70 33.13 33.07
CA ASN A 165 -28.46 33.72 31.95
C ASN A 165 -27.62 34.33 30.79
N GLN A 166 -26.31 34.53 30.95
CA GLN A 166 -25.42 34.98 29.87
C GLN A 166 -24.83 33.84 29.02
N LEU A 167 -25.06 32.57 29.38
CA LEU A 167 -24.51 31.43 28.65
C LEU A 167 -25.01 31.36 27.20
N ARG A 168 -24.03 31.25 26.30
CA ARG A 168 -24.17 30.95 24.87
C ARG A 168 -23.72 29.53 24.56
N ILE A 169 -22.70 29.04 25.26
CA ILE A 169 -22.12 27.69 25.07
C ILE A 169 -22.26 26.90 26.37
N LEU A 170 -22.98 25.78 26.31
CA LEU A 170 -23.13 24.84 27.42
C LEU A 170 -22.78 23.41 26.95
N ASP A 171 -21.82 22.75 27.60
CA ASP A 171 -21.53 21.33 27.37
C ASP A 171 -21.57 20.58 28.71
N VAL A 172 -22.57 19.72 28.85
CA VAL A 172 -22.83 18.89 30.04
C VAL A 172 -22.83 17.40 29.67
N SER A 173 -22.09 17.05 28.61
CA SER A 173 -22.06 15.69 28.06
C SER A 173 -21.24 14.72 28.91
N ASP A 174 -21.74 13.51 29.16
CA ASP A 174 -21.09 12.49 29.99
C ASP A 174 -21.10 11.10 29.32
N LYS A 175 -20.46 10.09 29.93
CA LYS A 175 -20.85 8.70 29.65
C LYS A 175 -22.37 8.54 29.86
N PRO A 176 -23.06 7.71 29.06
CA PRO A 176 -24.42 7.36 29.36
C PRO A 176 -24.49 6.62 30.69
N ARG A 177 -25.50 6.98 31.50
CA ARG A 177 -25.80 6.37 32.80
C ARG A 177 -27.23 5.87 32.75
N ASN A 178 -27.50 4.72 33.37
CA ASN A 178 -28.89 4.32 33.62
C ASN A 178 -29.51 5.40 34.50
N ALA A 179 -30.50 6.13 33.98
CA ALA A 179 -31.06 7.28 34.67
C ALA A 179 -31.88 6.83 35.88
N ASN A 180 -31.54 7.35 37.07
CA ASN A 180 -32.30 7.10 38.31
C ASN A 180 -33.66 7.84 38.34
N GLY A 181 -34.02 8.54 37.27
CA GLY A 181 -35.21 9.37 37.11
C GLY A 181 -34.98 10.51 36.11
N ARG A 182 -36.02 11.30 35.88
CA ARG A 182 -35.94 12.65 35.28
C ARG A 182 -35.71 13.64 36.44
N TYR A 183 -34.82 14.61 36.26
CA TYR A 183 -34.72 15.74 37.19
C TYR A 183 -35.74 16.83 36.85
N ASP A 184 -36.34 17.46 37.87
CA ASP A 184 -37.30 18.55 37.75
C ASP A 184 -36.73 19.77 36.99
N ALA A 185 -35.44 20.07 37.18
CA ALA A 185 -34.74 21.12 36.46
C ALA A 185 -34.66 20.91 34.93
N VAL A 186 -34.99 19.72 34.40
CA VAL A 186 -35.12 19.47 32.96
C VAL A 186 -36.27 20.28 32.35
N ASP A 187 -37.39 20.43 33.07
CA ASP A 187 -38.52 21.21 32.57
C ASP A 187 -38.16 22.71 32.53
N ARG A 188 -37.39 23.17 33.53
CA ARG A 188 -36.92 24.57 33.63
C ARG A 188 -35.85 24.92 32.59
N ILE A 189 -34.92 24.02 32.24
CA ILE A 189 -33.92 24.29 31.19
C ILE A 189 -34.49 24.20 29.77
N CYS A 190 -35.71 23.68 29.61
CA CYS A 190 -36.44 23.68 28.34
C CYS A 190 -37.43 24.85 28.20
N SER A 191 -37.59 25.70 29.24
CA SER A 191 -38.51 26.85 29.21
C SER A 191 -37.87 28.06 28.51
N PRO A 192 -38.67 28.96 27.87
CA PRO A 192 -38.15 30.10 27.12
C PRO A 192 -37.55 31.22 28.01
N GLU A 193 -37.75 31.16 29.33
CA GLU A 193 -37.16 32.10 30.29
C GLU A 193 -35.73 31.72 30.70
N ALA A 194 -35.34 30.46 30.55
CA ALA A 194 -34.00 29.98 30.86
C ALA A 194 -33.03 30.24 29.70
N LEU A 195 -31.76 30.47 30.02
CA LEU A 195 -30.64 30.54 29.06
C LEU A 195 -30.96 31.34 27.75
N PRO A 196 -31.50 32.57 27.82
CA PRO A 196 -32.07 33.27 26.66
C PRO A 196 -31.06 33.68 25.56
N LEU A 197 -29.76 33.44 25.78
CA LEU A 197 -28.67 33.68 24.83
C LEU A 197 -28.06 32.38 24.25
N LEU A 198 -28.63 31.21 24.54
CA LEU A 198 -28.03 29.91 24.21
C LEU A 198 -27.89 29.65 22.70
N GLU A 199 -26.64 29.50 22.23
CA GLU A 199 -26.26 29.29 20.83
C GLU A 199 -25.80 27.84 20.57
N HIS A 200 -25.26 27.17 21.59
CA HIS A 200 -24.75 25.80 21.50
C HIS A 200 -25.02 25.02 22.81
N ILE A 201 -25.65 23.85 22.71
CA ILE A 201 -25.81 22.91 23.84
C ILE A 201 -25.33 21.50 23.49
N ASP A 202 -24.64 20.82 24.41
CA ASP A 202 -24.26 19.40 24.29
C ASP A 202 -24.81 18.58 25.47
N LEU A 203 -25.82 17.76 25.18
CA LEU A 203 -26.51 16.83 26.09
C LEU A 203 -26.14 15.36 25.78
N SER A 204 -25.04 15.11 25.06
CA SER A 204 -24.64 13.76 24.65
C SER A 204 -24.39 12.87 25.87
N GLY A 205 -24.90 11.64 25.85
CA GLY A 205 -24.95 10.70 26.98
C GLY A 205 -26.21 10.79 27.84
N ASN A 206 -27.00 11.87 27.76
CA ASN A 206 -28.29 12.03 28.46
C ASN A 206 -28.27 11.69 29.97
N GLN A 207 -27.29 12.19 30.72
CA GLN A 207 -27.16 11.90 32.17
C GLN A 207 -28.32 12.42 33.05
N PHE A 208 -29.25 13.20 32.47
CA PHE A 208 -30.35 13.88 33.18
C PHE A 208 -31.75 13.31 32.90
N GLY A 209 -31.88 12.33 31.99
CA GLY A 209 -33.19 11.76 31.63
C GLY A 209 -34.08 12.71 30.82
N PHE A 210 -33.50 13.49 29.90
CA PHE A 210 -34.24 14.14 28.83
C PHE A 210 -34.93 13.09 27.96
N LYS A 211 -36.04 13.47 27.36
CA LYS A 211 -36.84 12.69 26.42
C LYS A 211 -36.95 13.41 25.08
N LEU A 212 -37.49 12.73 24.08
CA LEU A 212 -37.79 13.34 22.77
C LEU A 212 -38.68 14.60 22.85
N SER A 213 -39.61 14.66 23.81
CA SER A 213 -40.45 15.84 24.09
C SER A 213 -39.62 17.07 24.46
N ASP A 214 -38.56 16.85 25.22
CA ASP A 214 -37.76 17.90 25.85
C ASP A 214 -36.70 18.39 24.88
N ALA A 215 -36.11 17.47 24.11
CA ALA A 215 -35.30 17.81 22.95
C ALA A 215 -36.06 18.69 21.96
N ARG A 216 -37.36 18.42 21.72
CA ARG A 216 -38.22 19.31 20.92
C ARG A 216 -38.43 20.66 21.58
N ALA A 217 -38.92 20.70 22.83
CA ALA A 217 -39.22 21.95 23.54
C ALA A 217 -37.99 22.86 23.67
N LEU A 218 -36.80 22.30 23.90
CA LEU A 218 -35.52 22.98 23.93
C LEU A 218 -35.22 23.70 22.59
N LEU A 219 -35.42 23.02 21.46
CA LEU A 219 -35.19 23.57 20.12
C LEU A 219 -36.25 24.62 19.72
N GLU A 220 -37.49 24.45 20.18
CA GLU A 220 -38.61 25.39 19.95
C GLU A 220 -38.44 26.69 20.75
N ASN A 221 -38.03 26.58 22.02
CA ASN A 221 -37.97 27.71 22.95
C ASN A 221 -36.63 28.50 22.90
N HIS A 222 -35.57 27.94 22.30
CA HIS A 222 -34.26 28.59 22.20
C HIS A 222 -33.88 28.93 20.75
N PRO A 223 -34.49 29.96 20.11
CA PRO A 223 -34.34 30.26 18.67
C PRO A 223 -32.95 30.78 18.26
N ARG A 224 -31.99 30.83 19.18
CA ARG A 224 -30.57 31.15 18.91
C ARG A 224 -29.70 29.91 18.72
N LEU A 225 -30.22 28.70 19.00
CA LEU A 225 -29.46 27.46 18.88
C LEU A 225 -29.00 27.23 17.44
N THR A 226 -27.70 27.06 17.27
CA THR A 226 -27.04 26.62 16.02
C THR A 226 -26.46 25.21 16.15
N PHE A 227 -26.45 24.64 17.37
CA PHE A 227 -25.92 23.32 17.67
C PHE A 227 -26.65 22.64 18.84
N ALA A 228 -26.97 21.36 18.67
CA ALA A 228 -27.54 20.53 19.74
C ALA A 228 -26.94 19.11 19.74
N GLY A 229 -26.25 18.74 20.82
CA GLY A 229 -25.62 17.42 20.98
C GLY A 229 -26.56 16.40 21.62
N PHE A 230 -27.04 15.42 20.85
CA PHE A 230 -27.91 14.34 21.32
C PHE A 230 -27.32 12.94 21.05
N ALA A 231 -25.99 12.81 20.99
CA ALA A 231 -25.34 11.52 20.72
C ALA A 231 -25.26 10.62 21.96
N SER A 232 -25.24 9.30 21.72
CA SER A 232 -25.18 8.22 22.71
C SER A 232 -26.23 8.33 23.81
N TRP A 233 -27.47 8.68 23.45
CA TRP A 233 -28.62 8.44 24.32
C TRP A 233 -28.83 6.90 24.45
N LEU A 234 -29.21 6.41 25.64
CA LEU A 234 -29.26 4.96 25.89
C LEU A 234 -30.30 4.26 25.02
N SER A 235 -29.95 3.07 24.51
CA SER A 235 -30.71 2.30 23.53
C SER A 235 -32.02 1.68 24.04
N SER A 236 -32.45 2.00 25.26
CA SER A 236 -33.72 1.51 25.84
C SER A 236 -34.96 2.07 25.13
N HIS A 237 -34.84 3.15 24.35
CA HIS A 237 -35.94 3.75 23.60
C HIS A 237 -35.54 4.02 22.14
N GLU A 238 -35.67 3.02 21.26
CA GLU A 238 -35.40 3.18 19.82
C GLU A 238 -36.20 4.32 19.18
N HIS A 239 -37.43 4.54 19.67
CA HIS A 239 -38.29 5.68 19.34
C HIS A 239 -37.65 7.06 19.59
N GLU A 240 -36.79 7.20 20.60
CA GLU A 240 -36.12 8.48 20.87
C GLU A 240 -34.98 8.73 19.87
N LEU A 241 -34.19 7.71 19.54
CA LEU A 241 -33.11 7.83 18.55
C LEU A 241 -33.65 8.17 17.15
N GLU A 242 -34.72 7.48 16.72
CA GLU A 242 -35.46 7.77 15.49
C GLU A 242 -36.16 9.15 15.55
N GLY A 243 -36.64 9.54 16.73
CA GLY A 243 -37.23 10.85 16.95
C GLY A 243 -36.22 12.00 16.79
N ILE A 244 -35.01 11.87 17.33
CA ILE A 244 -33.90 12.83 17.15
C ILE A 244 -33.52 12.93 15.67
N TYR A 245 -33.44 11.81 14.95
CA TYR A 245 -33.21 11.78 13.50
C TYR A 245 -34.30 12.54 12.72
N ARG A 246 -35.57 12.40 13.10
CA ARG A 246 -36.67 13.17 12.49
C ARG A 246 -36.62 14.66 12.83
N LEU A 247 -36.26 15.04 14.06
CA LEU A 247 -36.11 16.44 14.46
C LEU A 247 -35.05 17.17 13.61
N SER A 248 -33.95 16.53 13.21
CA SER A 248 -32.92 17.19 12.38
C SER A 248 -33.39 17.60 10.99
N HIS A 249 -34.49 17.03 10.50
CA HIS A 249 -35.10 17.41 9.23
C HIS A 249 -36.06 18.60 9.40
N HIS A 250 -36.54 18.84 10.61
CA HIS A 250 -37.36 20.00 10.96
C HIS A 250 -36.51 21.21 11.36
N TYR A 251 -35.31 20.98 11.92
CA TYR A 251 -34.35 22.00 12.35
C TYR A 251 -33.04 21.97 11.54
N PRO A 252 -33.05 22.07 10.19
CA PRO A 252 -31.85 21.91 9.36
C PRO A 252 -30.80 23.02 9.53
N HIS A 253 -31.17 24.15 10.16
CA HIS A 253 -30.26 25.22 10.56
C HIS A 253 -29.45 24.89 11.83
N ILE A 254 -29.83 23.83 12.57
CA ILE A 254 -29.17 23.41 13.81
C ILE A 254 -28.27 22.21 13.49
N THR A 255 -26.97 22.35 13.74
CA THR A 255 -26.03 21.24 13.62
C THR A 255 -26.26 20.24 14.76
N MET A 256 -26.96 19.14 14.48
CA MET A 256 -27.29 18.13 15.48
C MET A 256 -26.29 16.97 15.51
N LEU A 257 -26.04 16.43 16.71
CA LEU A 257 -25.38 15.13 16.90
C LEU A 257 -26.41 14.06 17.25
N GLY A 258 -26.15 12.81 16.87
CA GLY A 258 -27.01 11.66 17.19
C GLY A 258 -26.42 10.34 16.69
N ASP A 259 -27.14 9.25 16.95
CA ASP A 259 -26.74 7.85 16.67
C ASP A 259 -27.57 7.20 15.53
N ARG A 260 -28.49 7.93 14.89
CA ARG A 260 -29.24 7.50 13.72
C ARG A 260 -29.20 8.58 12.64
N GLY A 261 -29.12 8.16 11.37
CA GLY A 261 -29.03 9.04 10.22
C GLY A 261 -27.60 9.47 9.84
N ASP A 262 -27.30 9.38 8.55
CA ASP A 262 -25.95 9.52 7.98
C ASP A 262 -25.29 10.87 8.36
N GLN A 263 -26.05 11.97 8.30
CA GLN A 263 -25.55 13.31 8.64
C GLN A 263 -25.27 13.48 10.13
N LEU A 264 -26.14 12.96 11.01
CA LEU A 264 -25.93 13.05 12.47
C LEU A 264 -24.72 12.21 12.87
N LEU A 265 -24.56 11.02 12.29
CA LEU A 265 -23.41 10.14 12.49
C LEU A 265 -22.12 10.79 11.96
N LEU A 266 -22.15 11.43 10.79
CA LEU A 266 -21.03 12.21 10.24
C LEU A 266 -20.65 13.40 11.15
N ASN A 267 -21.64 14.14 11.66
CA ASN A 267 -21.44 15.22 12.64
C ASN A 267 -20.81 14.67 13.94
N THR A 268 -21.34 13.55 14.45
CA THR A 268 -20.86 12.85 15.65
C THR A 268 -19.40 12.42 15.49
N LEU A 269 -19.00 11.79 14.38
CA LEU A 269 -17.60 11.44 14.11
C LEU A 269 -16.70 12.67 13.95
N THR A 270 -17.19 13.72 13.31
CA THR A 270 -16.39 14.91 12.93
C THR A 270 -16.09 15.82 14.13
N ARG A 271 -17.05 15.99 15.05
CA ARG A 271 -16.92 16.87 16.22
C ARG A 271 -16.22 16.18 17.40
N ASN A 272 -16.49 14.90 17.66
CA ASN A 272 -16.11 14.21 18.90
C ASN A 272 -14.68 13.63 18.94
N LYS A 273 -13.70 14.30 18.31
CA LYS A 273 -12.31 13.82 18.09
C LYS A 273 -11.67 13.09 19.30
N ASP A 274 -11.83 13.65 20.50
CA ASP A 274 -11.24 13.17 21.78
C ASP A 274 -12.23 12.42 22.70
N ARG A 275 -13.43 12.09 22.21
CA ARG A 275 -14.50 11.44 22.97
C ARG A 275 -14.80 10.05 22.41
N ALA A 276 -13.78 9.18 22.43
CA ALA A 276 -13.79 7.85 21.82
C ALA A 276 -15.03 6.97 22.12
N PHE A 277 -15.71 7.14 23.26
CA PHE A 277 -16.97 6.44 23.55
C PHE A 277 -18.08 6.79 22.55
N TYR A 278 -18.33 8.09 22.28
CA TYR A 278 -19.33 8.50 21.30
C TYR A 278 -18.90 8.10 19.87
N LEU A 279 -17.59 8.11 19.60
CA LEU A 279 -17.05 7.63 18.33
C LEU A 279 -17.27 6.11 18.16
N GLN A 280 -17.09 5.32 19.21
CA GLN A 280 -17.32 3.87 19.20
C GLN A 280 -18.80 3.52 19.01
N HIS A 281 -19.70 4.23 19.71
CA HIS A 281 -21.15 4.10 19.51
C HIS A 281 -21.56 4.51 18.09
N ALA A 282 -21.06 5.64 17.57
CA ALA A 282 -21.30 6.05 16.19
C ALA A 282 -20.80 5.02 15.16
N LEU A 283 -19.60 4.43 15.35
CA LEU A 283 -19.12 3.35 14.48
C LEU A 283 -20.03 2.11 14.52
N HIS A 284 -20.53 1.71 15.70
CA HIS A 284 -21.50 0.62 15.84
C HIS A 284 -22.81 0.94 15.09
N SER A 285 -23.35 2.14 15.29
CA SER A 285 -24.58 2.59 14.63
C SER A 285 -24.44 2.74 13.12
N ILE A 286 -23.25 3.13 12.62
CA ILE A 286 -22.93 3.11 11.18
C ILE A 286 -22.88 1.67 10.68
N PHE A 287 -22.24 0.74 11.41
CA PHE A 287 -22.18 -0.67 11.03
C PHE A 287 -23.59 -1.27 10.91
N GLU A 288 -24.47 -1.06 11.89
CA GLU A 288 -25.89 -1.44 11.81
C GLU A 288 -26.56 -0.83 10.57
N ALA A 289 -26.50 0.50 10.42
CA ALA A 289 -27.21 1.23 9.38
C ALA A 289 -26.71 0.90 7.95
N THR A 290 -25.46 0.45 7.80
CA THR A 290 -24.85 0.11 6.50
C THR A 290 -25.00 -1.36 6.12
N SER A 291 -25.24 -2.26 7.08
CA SER A 291 -25.22 -3.72 6.86
C SER A 291 -26.16 -4.21 5.76
N ASN A 292 -27.28 -3.53 5.51
CA ASN A 292 -28.25 -3.87 4.45
C ASN A 292 -28.42 -2.75 3.39
N ARG A 293 -27.48 -1.80 3.28
CA ARG A 293 -27.56 -0.70 2.30
C ARG A 293 -26.62 -0.88 1.11
N GLU A 294 -27.05 -0.34 -0.02
CA GLU A 294 -26.32 -0.33 -1.29
C GLU A 294 -25.75 1.07 -1.62
N SER A 295 -26.32 2.16 -1.08
CA SER A 295 -25.87 3.53 -1.33
C SER A 295 -24.44 3.82 -0.85
N VAL A 296 -23.62 4.43 -1.71
CA VAL A 296 -22.25 4.87 -1.41
C VAL A 296 -22.24 6.10 -0.49
N LYS A 297 -21.24 6.20 0.41
CA LYS A 297 -21.12 7.30 1.40
C LYS A 297 -19.65 7.76 1.58
N PRO A 298 -19.10 8.57 0.66
CA PRO A 298 -17.69 8.96 0.69
C PRO A 298 -17.30 9.74 1.96
N ASP A 299 -18.10 10.71 2.37
CA ASP A 299 -17.82 11.55 3.55
C ASP A 299 -17.82 10.75 4.85
N LEU A 300 -18.72 9.77 4.95
CA LEU A 300 -18.81 8.88 6.10
C LEU A 300 -17.58 7.97 6.19
N LEU A 301 -17.15 7.37 5.06
CA LEU A 301 -15.91 6.61 4.99
C LEU A 301 -14.69 7.49 5.31
N GLN A 302 -14.63 8.72 4.81
CA GLN A 302 -13.59 9.70 5.12
C GLN A 302 -13.54 10.03 6.62
N ALA A 303 -14.70 10.21 7.28
CA ALA A 303 -14.78 10.44 8.71
C ALA A 303 -14.37 9.22 9.54
N VAL A 304 -14.77 8.02 9.13
CA VAL A 304 -14.36 6.73 9.75
C VAL A 304 -12.85 6.57 9.68
N LEU A 305 -12.24 6.74 8.51
CA LEU A 305 -10.79 6.64 8.32
C LEU A 305 -10.02 7.69 9.13
N ARG A 306 -10.55 8.92 9.26
CA ARG A 306 -10.00 9.96 10.14
C ARG A 306 -10.05 9.54 11.61
N VAL A 307 -11.16 8.98 12.07
CA VAL A 307 -11.35 8.51 13.45
C VAL A 307 -10.42 7.33 13.76
N MET A 308 -10.31 6.35 12.85
CA MET A 308 -9.34 5.27 12.98
C MET A 308 -7.91 5.80 13.06
N ARG A 309 -7.51 6.73 12.18
CA ARG A 309 -6.18 7.36 12.20
C ARG A 309 -5.86 8.05 13.54
N LEU A 310 -6.83 8.75 14.14
CA LEU A 310 -6.67 9.40 15.45
C LEU A 310 -6.58 8.40 16.61
N HIS A 311 -7.26 7.25 16.50
CA HIS A 311 -7.37 6.25 17.57
C HIS A 311 -6.61 4.95 17.29
N LEU A 312 -5.57 4.98 16.43
CA LEU A 312 -4.74 3.83 16.02
C LEU A 312 -4.14 2.98 17.15
N ARG A 313 -4.15 3.42 18.41
CA ARG A 313 -3.68 2.63 19.57
C ARG A 313 -4.81 1.90 20.32
N ARG A 314 -6.07 2.00 19.87
CA ARG A 314 -7.26 1.47 20.54
C ARG A 314 -7.88 0.33 19.72
N MET A 315 -7.71 -0.90 20.20
CA MET A 315 -8.18 -2.12 19.55
C MET A 315 -9.66 -2.05 19.16
N GLU A 316 -10.51 -1.60 20.07
CA GLU A 316 -11.96 -1.52 19.93
C GLU A 316 -12.42 -0.48 18.90
N MET A 317 -11.65 0.61 18.73
CA MET A 317 -11.92 1.62 17.69
C MET A 317 -11.57 1.10 16.30
N ILE A 318 -10.48 0.35 16.18
CA ILE A 318 -10.03 -0.20 14.89
C ILE A 318 -10.85 -1.43 14.50
N LEU A 319 -11.24 -2.29 15.45
CA LEU A 319 -12.16 -3.42 15.21
C LEU A 319 -13.53 -2.96 14.69
N ALA A 320 -14.12 -1.92 15.29
CA ALA A 320 -15.36 -1.33 14.79
C ALA A 320 -15.16 -0.62 13.44
N GLY A 321 -14.03 0.09 13.30
CA GLY A 321 -13.67 0.80 12.06
C GLY A 321 -13.51 -0.13 10.85
N THR A 322 -12.84 -1.29 10.99
CA THR A 322 -12.68 -2.24 9.87
C THR A 322 -13.99 -2.90 9.45
N ALA A 323 -14.91 -3.13 10.38
CA ALA A 323 -16.27 -3.60 10.05
C ALA A 323 -17.06 -2.55 9.24
N VAL A 324 -16.90 -1.26 9.58
CA VAL A 324 -17.51 -0.15 8.84
C VAL A 324 -16.85 0.06 7.47
N ILE A 325 -15.52 -0.08 7.36
CA ILE A 325 -14.83 -0.04 6.04
C ILE A 325 -15.45 -1.09 5.12
N TYR A 326 -15.49 -2.36 5.55
CA TYR A 326 -16.06 -3.45 4.75
C TYR A 326 -17.49 -3.13 4.26
N ASN A 327 -18.38 -2.69 5.16
CA ASN A 327 -19.76 -2.34 4.81
C ASN A 327 -19.89 -1.14 3.85
N LEU A 328 -18.85 -0.30 3.72
CA LEU A 328 -18.82 0.86 2.82
C LEU A 328 -18.00 0.63 1.55
N THR A 329 -17.28 -0.48 1.43
CA THR A 329 -16.46 -0.84 0.26
C THR A 329 -16.84 -2.18 -0.39
N ARG A 330 -17.94 -2.81 0.02
CA ARG A 330 -18.39 -4.10 -0.52
C ARG A 330 -19.09 -3.95 -1.87
N SER A 331 -19.02 -4.99 -2.69
CA SER A 331 -19.73 -5.07 -3.99
C SER A 331 -19.46 -3.82 -4.86
N GLU A 332 -20.43 -3.39 -5.67
CA GLU A 332 -20.31 -2.24 -6.58
C GLU A 332 -20.01 -0.90 -5.91
N GLN A 333 -20.17 -0.77 -4.58
CA GLN A 333 -19.87 0.46 -3.85
C GLN A 333 -18.40 0.86 -4.03
N SER A 334 -17.51 -0.14 -4.08
CA SER A 334 -16.08 0.08 -4.35
C SER A 334 -15.84 0.73 -5.72
N ASN A 335 -16.54 0.32 -6.79
CA ASN A 335 -16.42 0.90 -8.14
C ASN A 335 -16.68 2.42 -8.13
N GLN A 336 -17.67 2.85 -7.34
CA GLN A 336 -18.15 4.23 -7.28
C GLN A 336 -17.36 5.12 -6.31
N LEU A 337 -16.47 4.56 -5.48
CA LEU A 337 -15.63 5.35 -4.57
C LEU A 337 -14.48 6.06 -5.31
N PRO A 338 -14.15 7.32 -4.91
CA PRO A 338 -12.94 8.02 -5.36
C PRO A 338 -11.66 7.26 -5.03
N LEU A 339 -10.69 7.27 -5.95
CA LEU A 339 -9.50 6.44 -5.89
C LEU A 339 -8.63 6.69 -4.66
N ASP A 340 -8.35 7.95 -4.29
CA ASP A 340 -7.61 8.25 -3.04
C ASP A 340 -8.32 7.68 -1.80
N LEU A 341 -9.64 7.79 -1.74
CA LEU A 341 -10.42 7.32 -0.60
C LEU A 341 -10.40 5.79 -0.49
N LEU A 342 -10.46 5.08 -1.61
CA LEU A 342 -10.25 3.63 -1.68
C LEU A 342 -8.82 3.25 -1.26
N ASN A 343 -7.81 3.94 -1.80
CA ASN A 343 -6.39 3.73 -1.46
C ASN A 343 -6.12 4.02 0.03
N ARG A 344 -6.85 4.94 0.66
CA ARG A 344 -6.79 5.22 2.10
C ARG A 344 -7.51 4.14 2.92
N ALA A 345 -8.61 3.57 2.42
CA ALA A 345 -9.30 2.45 3.06
C ALA A 345 -8.44 1.19 3.05
N VAL A 346 -7.81 0.84 1.93
CA VAL A 346 -6.88 -0.32 1.84
C VAL A 346 -5.66 -0.12 2.73
N ARG A 347 -5.00 1.06 2.68
CA ARG A 347 -3.86 1.36 3.57
C ARG A 347 -4.24 1.26 5.06
N MET A 348 -5.39 1.80 5.48
CA MET A 348 -5.88 1.66 6.86
C MET A 348 -6.17 0.20 7.23
N THR A 349 -6.67 -0.60 6.28
CA THR A 349 -6.94 -2.03 6.47
C THR A 349 -5.65 -2.82 6.70
N LEU A 350 -4.61 -2.58 5.89
CA LEU A 350 -3.28 -3.20 6.07
C LEU A 350 -2.64 -2.79 7.41
N THR A 351 -2.64 -1.50 7.75
CA THR A 351 -2.14 -1.00 9.05
C THR A 351 -2.93 -1.57 10.23
N ALA A 352 -4.22 -1.86 10.09
CA ALA A 352 -4.99 -2.57 11.11
C ALA A 352 -4.54 -4.03 11.27
N MET A 353 -4.25 -4.73 10.17
CA MET A 353 -3.74 -6.11 10.19
C MET A 353 -2.36 -6.20 10.87
N GLU A 354 -1.44 -5.32 10.49
CA GLU A 354 -0.07 -5.23 11.05
C GLU A 354 -0.05 -5.02 12.56
N LYS A 355 -0.97 -4.18 13.05
CA LYS A 355 -0.92 -3.67 14.42
C LYS A 355 -1.63 -4.55 15.43
N PHE A 356 -2.54 -5.39 14.96
CA PHE A 356 -3.35 -6.27 15.80
C PHE A 356 -3.38 -7.70 15.22
N PRO A 357 -2.20 -8.33 14.99
CA PRO A 357 -2.10 -9.62 14.30
C PRO A 357 -2.94 -10.71 14.98
N ASP A 358 -2.92 -10.75 16.31
CA ASP A 358 -3.59 -11.78 17.11
C ASP A 358 -5.13 -11.67 17.14
N ASN A 359 -5.72 -10.54 16.71
CA ASN A 359 -7.17 -10.34 16.76
C ASN A 359 -7.88 -10.95 15.54
N ARG A 360 -8.18 -12.26 15.63
CA ARG A 360 -8.90 -13.04 14.60
C ARG A 360 -10.15 -12.35 14.03
N GLN A 361 -10.93 -11.59 14.80
CA GLN A 361 -12.12 -10.92 14.27
C GLN A 361 -11.77 -9.66 13.47
N LEU A 362 -10.78 -8.88 13.91
CA LEU A 362 -10.27 -7.75 13.14
C LEU A 362 -9.69 -8.24 11.81
N GLN A 363 -8.90 -9.32 11.85
CA GLN A 363 -8.31 -9.91 10.65
C GLN A 363 -9.39 -10.42 9.67
N LYS A 364 -10.49 -11.01 10.16
CA LYS A 364 -11.65 -11.37 9.32
C LYS A 364 -12.26 -10.16 8.61
N ASN A 365 -12.47 -9.04 9.31
CA ASN A 365 -13.01 -7.82 8.70
C ASN A 365 -12.06 -7.28 7.60
N CYS A 366 -10.75 -7.35 7.84
CA CYS A 366 -9.75 -6.96 6.85
C CYS A 366 -9.73 -7.89 5.62
N PHE A 367 -9.75 -9.21 5.83
CA PHE A 367 -9.85 -10.20 4.73
C PHE A 367 -11.13 -10.01 3.91
N LEU A 368 -12.27 -9.72 4.54
CA LEU A 368 -13.53 -9.41 3.84
C LEU A 368 -13.46 -8.15 2.97
N THR A 369 -12.63 -7.17 3.36
CA THR A 369 -12.37 -5.94 2.59
C THR A 369 -11.42 -6.22 1.42
N LEU A 370 -10.35 -6.97 1.67
CA LEU A 370 -9.30 -7.27 0.68
C LEU A 370 -9.71 -8.36 -0.32
N CYS A 371 -10.65 -9.25 0.00
CA CYS A 371 -11.14 -10.30 -0.91
C CYS A 371 -12.18 -9.80 -1.93
N SER A 372 -12.24 -8.50 -2.20
CA SER A 372 -13.04 -7.92 -3.28
C SER A 372 -12.14 -7.65 -4.49
N ASP A 373 -12.43 -8.33 -5.60
CA ASP A 373 -11.65 -8.20 -6.85
C ASP A 373 -11.55 -6.73 -7.30
N THR A 374 -12.64 -5.96 -7.22
CA THR A 374 -12.64 -4.52 -7.49
C THR A 374 -11.67 -3.74 -6.60
N VAL A 375 -11.55 -4.09 -5.32
CA VAL A 375 -10.62 -3.44 -4.39
C VAL A 375 -9.18 -3.79 -4.76
N LEU A 376 -8.89 -5.06 -5.09
CA LEU A 376 -7.56 -5.51 -5.50
C LEU A 376 -7.11 -4.90 -6.84
N TYR A 377 -8.00 -4.80 -7.83
CA TYR A 377 -7.66 -4.28 -9.15
C TYR A 377 -7.66 -2.75 -9.26
N ARG A 378 -8.48 -2.04 -8.48
CA ARG A 378 -8.53 -0.56 -8.54
C ARG A 378 -7.64 0.14 -7.53
N ALA A 379 -7.35 -0.46 -6.37
CA ALA A 379 -6.59 0.24 -5.34
C ALA A 379 -5.07 0.16 -5.56
N THR A 380 -4.37 1.26 -5.31
CA THR A 380 -2.90 1.33 -5.33
C THR A 380 -2.35 1.09 -3.92
N PHE A 381 -1.66 -0.03 -3.70
CA PHE A 381 -1.06 -0.42 -2.43
C PHE A 381 0.12 -1.37 -2.64
N ASN A 382 0.87 -1.69 -1.57
CA ASN A 382 1.97 -2.63 -1.63
C ASN A 382 1.44 -4.08 -1.62
N CYS A 383 1.44 -4.72 -2.80
CA CYS A 383 0.97 -6.09 -2.99
C CYS A 383 1.82 -7.12 -2.21
N ILE A 384 3.13 -6.90 -2.07
CA ILE A 384 4.03 -7.76 -1.30
C ILE A 384 3.63 -7.73 0.18
N GLN A 385 3.53 -6.54 0.78
CA GLN A 385 3.08 -6.33 2.16
C GLN A 385 1.72 -6.97 2.42
N CYS A 386 0.78 -6.84 1.47
CA CYS A 386 -0.54 -7.50 1.56
C CYS A 386 -0.41 -9.03 1.58
N CYS A 387 0.36 -9.62 0.65
CA CYS A 387 0.62 -11.05 0.62
C CYS A 387 1.32 -11.53 1.90
N GLU A 388 2.29 -10.80 2.45
CA GLU A 388 2.94 -11.16 3.72
C GLU A 388 1.94 -11.19 4.88
N LEU A 389 1.07 -10.18 4.99
CA LEU A 389 0.06 -10.11 6.05
C LEU A 389 -1.02 -11.19 5.91
N VAL A 390 -1.41 -11.54 4.68
CA VAL A 390 -2.30 -12.66 4.41
C VAL A 390 -1.62 -13.99 4.77
N PHE A 391 -0.38 -14.23 4.35
CA PHE A 391 0.37 -15.43 4.71
C PHE A 391 0.56 -15.57 6.23
N ASN A 392 0.94 -14.50 6.92
CA ASN A 392 1.09 -14.50 8.38
C ASN A 392 -0.23 -14.90 9.08
N ASN A 393 -1.38 -14.43 8.58
CA ASN A 393 -2.69 -14.85 9.05
C ASN A 393 -3.02 -16.32 8.74
N LEU A 394 -2.71 -16.80 7.52
CA LEU A 394 -2.92 -18.19 7.10
C LEU A 394 -2.05 -19.20 7.90
N LEU A 395 -0.91 -18.75 8.41
CA LEU A 395 -0.03 -19.51 9.31
C LEU A 395 -0.48 -19.42 10.78
N SER A 396 -1.11 -18.33 11.21
CA SER A 396 -1.57 -18.12 12.59
C SER A 396 -2.96 -18.66 12.91
N PHE A 397 -3.87 -18.77 11.94
CA PHE A 397 -5.29 -19.06 12.19
C PHE A 397 -5.86 -20.23 11.37
N ASP A 398 -6.30 -21.29 12.06
CA ASP A 398 -7.16 -22.32 11.46
C ASP A 398 -8.61 -21.82 11.35
N ASP A 399 -8.91 -21.16 10.22
CA ASP A 399 -10.24 -20.65 9.89
C ASP A 399 -10.57 -20.86 8.41
N ILE A 400 -11.61 -21.64 8.11
CA ILE A 400 -11.97 -22.02 6.74
C ILE A 400 -12.30 -20.82 5.83
N HIS A 401 -12.85 -19.74 6.39
CA HIS A 401 -13.19 -18.55 5.60
C HIS A 401 -11.95 -17.70 5.33
N MET A 402 -11.07 -17.52 6.33
CA MET A 402 -9.78 -16.85 6.13
C MET A 402 -8.90 -17.64 5.15
N LYS A 403 -8.87 -18.98 5.24
CA LYS A 403 -8.20 -19.85 4.27
C LYS A 403 -8.66 -19.58 2.85
N ARG A 404 -9.97 -19.68 2.57
CA ARG A 404 -10.56 -19.43 1.26
C ARG A 404 -10.28 -18.03 0.73
N MET A 405 -10.46 -16.99 1.55
CA MET A 405 -10.23 -15.59 1.15
C MET A 405 -8.74 -15.30 0.91
N GLY A 406 -7.86 -15.82 1.77
CA GLY A 406 -6.43 -15.60 1.67
C GLY A 406 -5.81 -16.19 0.42
N VAL A 407 -6.17 -17.42 0.05
CA VAL A 407 -5.67 -18.01 -1.21
C VAL A 407 -6.26 -17.32 -2.45
N ALA A 408 -7.47 -16.76 -2.36
CA ALA A 408 -8.03 -15.93 -3.44
C ALA A 408 -7.20 -14.65 -3.64
N ILE A 409 -6.98 -13.89 -2.55
CA ILE A 409 -6.16 -12.66 -2.55
C ILE A 409 -4.75 -12.95 -3.08
N ILE A 410 -4.07 -13.99 -2.58
CA ILE A 410 -2.73 -14.37 -3.05
C ILE A 410 -2.76 -14.78 -4.54
N SER A 411 -3.78 -15.51 -4.99
CA SER A 411 -3.86 -15.94 -6.40
C SER A 411 -3.99 -14.78 -7.39
N ILE A 412 -4.60 -13.66 -6.98
CA ILE A 412 -4.68 -12.43 -7.76
C ILE A 412 -3.35 -11.67 -7.64
N LEU A 413 -2.93 -11.33 -6.41
CA LEU A 413 -1.78 -10.45 -6.19
C LEU A 413 -0.43 -11.05 -6.62
N ALA A 414 -0.26 -12.38 -6.58
CA ALA A 414 0.98 -13.01 -7.05
C ALA A 414 1.25 -12.76 -8.55
N ALA A 415 0.22 -12.57 -9.38
CA ALA A 415 0.38 -12.25 -10.79
C ALA A 415 0.95 -10.83 -11.02
N GLU A 416 0.61 -9.89 -10.14
CA GLU A 416 0.99 -8.46 -10.25
C GLU A 416 2.29 -8.11 -9.50
N ILE A 417 2.81 -9.01 -8.65
CA ILE A 417 4.07 -8.82 -7.92
C ILE A 417 5.26 -9.16 -8.82
N SER A 418 6.32 -8.34 -8.78
CA SER A 418 7.57 -8.55 -9.53
C SER A 418 8.30 -9.83 -9.12
N THR A 419 9.12 -10.38 -10.02
CA THR A 419 9.98 -11.56 -9.77
C THR A 419 10.84 -11.42 -8.51
N SER A 420 11.37 -10.22 -8.23
CA SER A 420 12.09 -9.90 -7.00
C SER A 420 11.20 -10.01 -5.76
N GLY A 421 9.98 -9.45 -5.80
CA GLY A 421 9.01 -9.55 -4.72
C GLY A 421 8.48 -10.98 -4.48
N LEU A 422 8.34 -11.78 -5.54
CA LEU A 422 8.02 -13.21 -5.42
C LEU A 422 9.16 -13.99 -4.76
N SER A 423 10.42 -13.68 -5.11
CA SER A 423 11.60 -14.26 -4.46
C SER A 423 11.67 -13.89 -2.98
N ASP A 424 11.41 -12.62 -2.63
CA ASP A 424 11.29 -12.18 -1.23
C ASP A 424 10.15 -12.89 -0.48
N LEU A 425 9.00 -13.11 -1.12
CA LEU A 425 7.92 -13.91 -0.55
C LEU A 425 8.33 -15.37 -0.31
N ALA A 426 9.01 -16.00 -1.28
CA ALA A 426 9.37 -17.42 -1.26
C ALA A 426 10.47 -17.80 -0.25
N LYS A 427 11.27 -16.83 0.22
CA LYS A 427 12.33 -17.03 1.24
C LYS A 427 11.83 -17.63 2.55
N ASP A 428 10.56 -17.42 2.91
CA ASP A 428 9.93 -18.14 4.03
C ASP A 428 9.32 -19.47 3.53
N PRO A 429 9.98 -20.62 3.80
CA PRO A 429 9.53 -21.92 3.28
C PRO A 429 8.12 -22.30 3.76
N ARG A 430 7.65 -21.73 4.88
CA ARG A 430 6.34 -21.99 5.48
C ARG A 430 5.19 -21.52 4.59
N ARG A 431 5.43 -20.55 3.70
CA ARG A 431 4.41 -20.00 2.79
C ARG A 431 4.01 -21.00 1.71
N ILE A 432 5.00 -21.66 1.09
CA ILE A 432 4.76 -22.76 0.14
C ILE A 432 4.25 -24.02 0.86
N GLU A 433 4.83 -24.34 2.03
CA GLU A 433 4.40 -25.43 2.93
C GLU A 433 2.90 -25.32 3.27
N CYS A 434 2.44 -24.11 3.61
CA CYS A 434 1.03 -23.81 3.91
C CYS A 434 0.11 -24.07 2.72
N LEU A 435 0.46 -23.61 1.51
CA LEU A 435 -0.36 -23.86 0.31
C LEU A 435 -0.36 -25.34 -0.08
N LEU A 436 0.79 -26.02 -0.03
CA LEU A 436 0.88 -27.47 -0.23
C LEU A 436 0.04 -28.24 0.80
N SER A 437 -0.02 -27.77 2.05
CA SER A 437 -0.88 -28.37 3.08
C SER A 437 -2.36 -28.33 2.69
N TYR A 438 -2.83 -27.24 2.08
CA TYR A 438 -4.23 -27.10 1.65
C TYR A 438 -4.54 -27.98 0.43
N VAL A 439 -3.56 -28.23 -0.46
CA VAL A 439 -3.70 -29.23 -1.53
C VAL A 439 -3.76 -30.65 -0.93
N ALA A 440 -2.89 -30.97 0.03
CA ALA A 440 -2.83 -32.28 0.67
C ALA A 440 -4.14 -32.63 1.40
N ASP A 441 -4.63 -31.74 2.25
CA ASP A 441 -5.89 -31.88 3.03
C ASP A 441 -7.13 -32.14 2.13
N LYS A 442 -7.17 -31.48 0.96
CA LYS A 442 -8.28 -31.61 0.00
C LYS A 442 -8.18 -32.87 -0.84
N CYS A 443 -6.98 -33.30 -1.22
CA CYS A 443 -6.79 -34.30 -2.29
C CYS A 443 -6.35 -35.69 -1.83
N LEU A 444 -5.66 -35.82 -0.70
CA LEU A 444 -4.98 -37.04 -0.28
C LEU A 444 -5.74 -37.81 0.81
N LEU A 445 -5.51 -39.13 0.86
CA LEU A 445 -6.03 -40.00 1.91
C LEU A 445 -4.93 -40.41 2.90
N VAL A 446 -5.32 -40.96 4.05
CA VAL A 446 -4.39 -41.57 5.03
C VAL A 446 -3.51 -42.65 4.36
N ALA A 447 -4.05 -43.36 3.37
CA ALA A 447 -3.33 -44.36 2.59
C ALA A 447 -2.20 -43.77 1.70
N ASP A 448 -2.23 -42.47 1.38
CA ASP A 448 -1.15 -41.81 0.62
C ASP A 448 0.02 -41.36 1.51
N VAL A 449 -0.20 -41.24 2.82
CA VAL A 449 0.77 -40.69 3.78
C VAL A 449 2.12 -41.42 3.84
N PRO A 450 2.21 -42.77 3.79
CA PRO A 450 3.50 -43.47 3.84
C PRO A 450 4.48 -43.05 2.74
N ASP A 451 3.96 -42.76 1.53
CA ASP A 451 4.76 -42.41 0.36
C ASP A 451 5.29 -40.95 0.41
N LEU A 452 4.79 -40.13 1.34
CA LEU A 452 5.20 -38.72 1.50
C LEU A 452 6.52 -38.57 2.27
N GLY A 453 7.01 -39.65 2.89
CA GLY A 453 8.38 -39.81 3.38
C GLY A 453 8.85 -38.77 4.40
N SER A 454 10.08 -38.29 4.25
CA SER A 454 10.63 -37.23 5.12
C SER A 454 10.07 -35.84 4.82
N ALA A 455 9.65 -35.59 3.58
CA ALA A 455 9.49 -34.23 3.04
C ALA A 455 8.39 -33.41 3.73
N LEU A 456 7.38 -34.07 4.32
CA LEU A 456 6.27 -33.37 4.98
C LEU A 456 6.35 -33.37 6.51
N ARG A 457 7.39 -33.97 7.12
CA ARG A 457 7.42 -34.24 8.58
C ARG A 457 7.30 -32.99 9.48
N SER A 458 7.64 -31.79 8.97
CA SER A 458 7.47 -30.52 9.70
C SER A 458 6.01 -30.09 9.85
N TYR A 459 5.13 -30.43 8.89
CA TYR A 459 3.75 -29.93 8.81
C TYR A 459 2.65 -31.00 8.84
N MET A 460 3.01 -32.29 8.72
CA MET A 460 2.09 -33.42 8.91
C MET A 460 1.15 -33.31 10.14
N PRO A 461 1.58 -32.83 11.33
CA PRO A 461 0.70 -32.74 12.50
C PRO A 461 -0.51 -31.79 12.36
N GLN A 462 -0.56 -30.96 11.32
CA GLN A 462 -1.63 -29.99 11.08
C GLN A 462 -2.68 -30.46 10.06
N LEU A 463 -2.43 -31.57 9.37
CA LEU A 463 -3.23 -32.07 8.24
C LEU A 463 -4.33 -33.06 8.68
N ARG A 464 -5.53 -32.94 8.12
CA ARG A 464 -6.70 -33.77 8.49
C ARG A 464 -7.12 -34.70 7.36
N PHE A 465 -6.21 -35.58 6.95
CA PHE A 465 -6.44 -36.57 5.90
C PHE A 465 -7.70 -37.41 6.15
N ARG A 466 -8.47 -37.66 5.09
CA ARG A 466 -9.61 -38.59 5.13
C ARG A 466 -9.10 -40.03 5.01
N THR A 467 -9.80 -40.99 5.61
CA THR A 467 -9.51 -42.42 5.38
C THR A 467 -9.87 -42.81 3.94
N GLU A 468 -11.00 -42.31 3.45
CA GLU A 468 -11.69 -42.75 2.24
C GLU A 468 -12.31 -41.57 1.47
N GLY A 469 -12.75 -41.84 0.24
CA GLY A 469 -13.54 -40.92 -0.60
C GLY A 469 -12.75 -40.22 -1.71
N ALA A 470 -13.47 -39.40 -2.48
CA ALA A 470 -12.92 -38.62 -3.58
C ALA A 470 -12.07 -37.41 -3.10
N PRO A 471 -11.20 -36.84 -3.96
CA PRO A 471 -10.60 -35.54 -3.70
C PRO A 471 -11.68 -34.43 -3.73
N ILE A 472 -11.52 -33.39 -2.90
CA ILE A 472 -12.48 -32.29 -2.80
C ILE A 472 -12.02 -31.12 -3.66
N PHE A 473 -12.67 -30.90 -4.81
CA PHE A 473 -12.50 -29.69 -5.60
C PHE A 473 -13.47 -28.61 -5.15
N ASP A 474 -13.01 -27.71 -4.29
CA ASP A 474 -13.75 -26.52 -3.87
C ASP A 474 -13.03 -25.22 -4.29
N THR A 475 -13.67 -24.08 -4.00
CA THR A 475 -13.10 -22.74 -4.29
C THR A 475 -11.75 -22.51 -3.63
N THR A 476 -11.49 -23.10 -2.46
CA THR A 476 -10.20 -23.01 -1.78
C THR A 476 -9.14 -23.75 -2.59
N LEU A 477 -9.37 -25.02 -2.97
CA LEU A 477 -8.41 -25.76 -3.79
C LEU A 477 -8.14 -25.07 -5.14
N ARG A 478 -9.20 -24.59 -5.81
CA ARG A 478 -9.09 -23.87 -7.10
C ARG A 478 -8.18 -22.64 -7.00
N PHE A 479 -8.33 -21.85 -5.94
CA PHE A 479 -7.49 -20.68 -5.69
C PHE A 479 -6.10 -21.07 -5.18
N THR A 480 -5.94 -22.07 -4.32
CA THR A 480 -4.62 -22.58 -3.86
C THR A 480 -3.74 -23.03 -5.04
N LEU A 481 -4.29 -23.81 -5.98
CA LEU A 481 -3.55 -24.25 -7.16
C LEU A 481 -3.17 -23.08 -8.09
N SER A 482 -4.01 -22.04 -8.16
CA SER A 482 -3.73 -20.82 -8.93
C SER A 482 -2.69 -19.94 -8.24
N ALA A 483 -2.74 -19.81 -6.91
CA ALA A 483 -1.75 -19.12 -6.10
C ALA A 483 -0.37 -19.79 -6.20
N LEU A 484 -0.31 -21.13 -6.08
CA LEU A 484 0.94 -21.88 -6.25
C LEU A 484 1.58 -21.62 -7.62
N TRP A 485 0.81 -21.75 -8.71
CA TRP A 485 1.32 -21.49 -10.07
C TRP A 485 1.83 -20.05 -10.21
N ASN A 486 1.03 -19.05 -9.82
CA ASN A 486 1.39 -17.62 -9.95
C ASN A 486 2.57 -17.21 -9.06
N LEU A 487 2.85 -17.92 -7.96
CA LEU A 487 4.03 -17.71 -7.10
C LEU A 487 5.31 -18.36 -7.66
N THR A 488 5.19 -19.48 -8.39
CA THR A 488 6.31 -20.13 -9.11
C THR A 488 6.68 -19.44 -10.43
N ASP A 489 5.83 -18.52 -10.90
CA ASP A 489 5.93 -17.88 -12.20
C ASP A 489 7.16 -16.97 -12.32
N GLU A 490 8.06 -17.34 -13.24
CA GLU A 490 9.40 -16.77 -13.42
C GLU A 490 10.22 -16.66 -12.11
N CYS A 491 9.94 -17.49 -11.09
CA CYS A 491 10.52 -17.38 -9.75
C CYS A 491 11.29 -18.66 -9.29
N PRO A 492 12.61 -18.75 -9.54
CA PRO A 492 13.43 -19.92 -9.20
C PRO A 492 13.39 -20.33 -7.72
N GLU A 493 13.38 -19.35 -6.80
CA GLU A 493 13.30 -19.62 -5.35
C GLU A 493 11.98 -20.33 -5.00
N ALA A 494 10.85 -19.91 -5.56
CA ALA A 494 9.56 -20.55 -5.33
C ALA A 494 9.52 -21.98 -5.90
N CYS A 495 10.06 -22.21 -7.10
CA CYS A 495 10.18 -23.55 -7.70
C CYS A 495 11.05 -24.49 -6.84
N LEU A 496 12.22 -24.03 -6.39
CA LEU A 496 13.10 -24.77 -5.48
C LEU A 496 12.39 -25.10 -4.16
N ARG A 497 11.68 -24.14 -3.55
CA ARG A 497 10.91 -24.35 -2.31
C ARG A 497 9.78 -25.36 -2.51
N PHE A 498 9.06 -25.31 -3.63
CA PHE A 498 8.02 -26.28 -3.97
C PHE A 498 8.57 -27.70 -4.09
N VAL A 499 9.71 -27.88 -4.78
CA VAL A 499 10.36 -29.20 -4.91
C VAL A 499 10.87 -29.70 -3.56
N HIS A 500 11.58 -28.87 -2.79
CA HIS A 500 12.13 -29.25 -1.49
C HIS A 500 11.05 -29.59 -0.44
N GLN A 501 9.89 -28.93 -0.47
CA GLN A 501 8.75 -29.21 0.42
C GLN A 501 7.88 -30.40 -0.01
N GLY A 502 8.35 -31.22 -0.95
CA GLY A 502 7.65 -32.44 -1.40
C GLY A 502 6.51 -32.20 -2.39
N GLY A 503 6.40 -30.99 -2.96
CA GLY A 503 5.29 -30.60 -3.84
C GLY A 503 5.09 -31.53 -5.04
N LEU A 504 6.18 -32.06 -5.61
CA LEU A 504 6.13 -33.06 -6.69
C LEU A 504 5.42 -34.37 -6.28
N ILE A 505 5.63 -34.84 -5.04
CA ILE A 505 5.00 -36.07 -4.54
C ILE A 505 3.50 -35.84 -4.33
N ILE A 506 3.14 -34.67 -3.77
CA ILE A 506 1.75 -34.25 -3.62
C ILE A 506 1.08 -34.15 -5.00
N TYR A 507 1.72 -33.51 -5.99
CA TYR A 507 1.16 -33.33 -7.33
C TYR A 507 1.00 -34.65 -8.09
N GLU A 508 1.95 -35.58 -8.00
CA GLU A 508 1.84 -36.92 -8.56
C GLU A 508 0.59 -37.67 -8.03
N LYS A 509 0.37 -37.61 -6.71
CA LYS A 509 -0.80 -38.19 -6.05
C LYS A 509 -2.09 -37.47 -6.45
N VAL A 510 -2.10 -36.14 -6.54
CA VAL A 510 -3.24 -35.31 -6.98
C VAL A 510 -3.65 -35.67 -8.41
N LEU A 511 -2.71 -35.67 -9.35
CA LEU A 511 -2.97 -35.98 -10.77
C LEU A 511 -3.55 -37.39 -10.92
N LYS A 512 -3.01 -38.38 -10.18
CA LYS A 512 -3.60 -39.72 -10.11
C LYS A 512 -5.00 -39.73 -9.49
N ARG A 513 -5.22 -38.99 -8.39
CA ARG A 513 -6.50 -38.95 -7.67
C ARG A 513 -7.64 -38.30 -8.46
N PHE A 514 -7.33 -37.37 -9.36
CA PHE A 514 -8.28 -36.68 -10.23
C PHE A 514 -8.55 -37.36 -11.58
N ALA A 515 -7.85 -38.45 -11.91
CA ALA A 515 -8.03 -39.16 -13.18
C ALA A 515 -9.46 -39.69 -13.40
N ASP A 516 -10.14 -40.06 -12.30
CA ASP A 516 -11.51 -40.62 -12.29
C ASP A 516 -12.60 -39.54 -12.04
N GLN A 517 -12.25 -38.25 -12.07
CA GLN A 517 -13.21 -37.16 -11.86
C GLN A 517 -13.83 -36.68 -13.18
N ASN A 518 -14.92 -35.91 -13.09
CA ASN A 518 -15.56 -35.31 -14.27
C ASN A 518 -14.55 -34.47 -15.07
N GLU A 519 -14.67 -34.48 -16.41
CA GLU A 519 -13.68 -33.89 -17.31
C GLU A 519 -13.44 -32.40 -17.05
N GLU A 520 -14.46 -31.61 -16.70
CA GLU A 520 -14.27 -30.17 -16.40
C GLU A 520 -13.36 -29.97 -15.18
N THR A 521 -13.68 -30.64 -14.06
CA THR A 521 -12.91 -30.57 -12.80
C THR A 521 -11.49 -31.12 -12.99
N LYS A 522 -11.39 -32.29 -13.63
CA LYS A 522 -10.13 -32.97 -13.96
C LYS A 522 -9.24 -32.08 -14.82
N ASN A 523 -9.79 -31.50 -15.90
CA ASN A 523 -9.01 -30.64 -16.79
C ASN A 523 -8.61 -29.33 -16.12
N HIS A 524 -9.45 -28.74 -15.26
CA HIS A 524 -9.06 -27.56 -14.48
C HIS A 524 -7.87 -27.87 -13.55
N VAL A 525 -7.91 -29.00 -12.81
CA VAL A 525 -6.80 -29.42 -11.94
C VAL A 525 -5.55 -29.74 -12.76
N TYR A 526 -5.69 -30.46 -13.88
CA TYR A 526 -4.56 -30.83 -14.74
C TYR A 526 -3.88 -29.59 -15.35
N THR A 527 -4.63 -28.63 -15.90
CA THR A 527 -4.08 -27.36 -16.39
C THR A 527 -3.32 -26.61 -15.28
N LYS A 528 -3.90 -26.48 -14.08
CA LYS A 528 -3.24 -25.76 -12.97
C LYS A 528 -2.01 -26.48 -12.43
N CYS A 529 -2.03 -27.82 -12.35
CA CYS A 529 -0.87 -28.60 -11.93
C CYS A 529 0.25 -28.59 -12.98
N LEU A 530 -0.07 -28.75 -14.26
CA LEU A 530 0.91 -28.74 -15.35
C LEU A 530 1.50 -27.34 -15.59
N GLY A 531 0.72 -26.27 -15.41
CA GLY A 531 1.23 -24.89 -15.44
C GLY A 531 2.36 -24.67 -14.45
N LEU A 532 2.17 -25.04 -13.17
CA LEU A 532 3.26 -24.97 -12.18
C LEU A 532 4.43 -25.91 -12.56
N LEU A 533 4.16 -27.13 -13.01
CA LEU A 533 5.24 -28.08 -13.35
C LEU A 533 6.06 -27.62 -14.57
N ASN A 534 5.48 -26.86 -15.49
CA ASN A 534 6.20 -26.16 -16.55
C ASN A 534 7.16 -25.11 -15.97
N ASN A 535 6.68 -24.27 -15.05
CA ASN A 535 7.50 -23.24 -14.41
C ASN A 535 8.62 -23.86 -13.52
N VAL A 536 8.43 -25.08 -13.02
CA VAL A 536 9.49 -25.88 -12.36
C VAL A 536 10.46 -26.51 -13.38
N ALA A 537 10.03 -26.80 -14.61
CA ALA A 537 10.89 -27.29 -15.68
C ALA A 537 11.74 -26.16 -16.32
N GLU A 538 11.22 -24.93 -16.36
CA GLU A 538 11.97 -23.74 -16.77
C GLU A 538 13.24 -23.54 -15.92
N VAL A 539 13.15 -23.78 -14.60
CA VAL A 539 14.24 -23.61 -13.64
C VAL A 539 15.23 -24.79 -13.69
N GLU A 540 16.46 -24.53 -14.16
CA GLU A 540 17.48 -25.54 -14.43
C GLU A 540 17.74 -26.48 -13.24
N GLN A 541 17.89 -25.93 -12.03
CA GLN A 541 18.25 -26.69 -10.82
C GLN A 541 17.16 -27.68 -10.38
N THR A 542 15.92 -27.53 -10.87
CA THR A 542 14.80 -28.43 -10.56
C THR A 542 14.48 -29.43 -11.66
N ARG A 543 15.06 -29.31 -12.87
CA ARG A 543 14.74 -30.18 -14.02
C ARG A 543 14.95 -31.67 -13.74
N GLU A 544 16.08 -32.08 -13.15
CA GLU A 544 16.35 -33.51 -12.87
C GLU A 544 15.30 -34.11 -11.90
N SER A 545 14.73 -33.31 -10.99
CA SER A 545 13.71 -33.79 -10.03
C SER A 545 12.36 -34.17 -10.66
N LEU A 546 12.11 -33.72 -11.90
CA LEU A 546 10.91 -34.07 -12.69
C LEU A 546 11.06 -35.39 -13.46
N LEU A 547 12.29 -35.91 -13.65
CA LEU A 547 12.56 -37.17 -14.36
C LEU A 547 12.19 -38.39 -13.50
N LYS A 548 10.91 -38.54 -13.17
CA LYS A 548 10.34 -39.73 -12.51
C LYS A 548 9.49 -40.50 -13.50
N GLU A 549 9.64 -41.82 -13.57
CA GLU A 549 8.84 -42.67 -14.48
C GLU A 549 7.33 -42.37 -14.39
N SER A 550 6.76 -42.22 -13.18
CA SER A 550 5.33 -41.92 -13.01
C SER A 550 4.91 -40.56 -13.60
N LEU A 551 5.73 -39.51 -13.45
CA LEU A 551 5.48 -38.19 -14.03
C LEU A 551 5.74 -38.17 -15.53
N MET A 552 6.83 -38.80 -16.00
CA MET A 552 7.19 -38.84 -17.42
C MET A 552 6.16 -39.62 -18.24
N ASN A 553 5.69 -40.78 -17.77
CA ASN A 553 4.58 -41.50 -18.40
C ASN A 553 3.27 -40.70 -18.38
N PHE A 554 3.03 -39.86 -17.36
CA PHE A 554 1.89 -38.94 -17.35
C PHE A 554 2.05 -37.85 -18.42
N PHE A 555 3.21 -37.18 -18.51
CA PHE A 555 3.49 -36.15 -19.53
C PHE A 555 3.41 -36.73 -20.95
N PHE A 556 3.94 -37.93 -21.19
CA PHE A 556 3.83 -38.65 -22.47
C PHE A 556 2.37 -38.88 -22.89
N LYS A 557 1.49 -39.18 -21.93
CA LYS A 557 0.04 -39.29 -22.17
C LYS A 557 -0.60 -37.91 -22.40
N MET A 558 -0.18 -36.88 -21.68
CA MET A 558 -0.73 -35.52 -21.80
C MET A 558 -0.34 -34.82 -23.10
N LEU A 559 0.79 -35.17 -23.73
CA LEU A 559 1.17 -34.72 -25.09
C LEU A 559 0.14 -35.08 -26.19
N ARG A 560 -0.79 -36.00 -25.92
CA ARG A 560 -1.89 -36.41 -26.82
C ARG A 560 -3.27 -36.04 -26.27
N HIS A 561 -3.34 -35.10 -25.33
CA HIS A 561 -4.59 -34.75 -24.66
C HIS A 561 -5.46 -33.83 -25.53
N PRO A 562 -6.79 -34.09 -25.68
CA PRO A 562 -7.65 -33.30 -26.55
C PRO A 562 -7.87 -31.84 -26.07
N CYS A 563 -7.66 -31.58 -24.78
CA CYS A 563 -7.60 -30.19 -24.29
C CYS A 563 -6.22 -29.60 -24.56
N ILE A 564 -6.15 -28.65 -25.50
CA ILE A 564 -4.93 -27.97 -25.94
C ILE A 564 -4.09 -27.38 -24.79
N GLN A 565 -4.70 -26.82 -23.73
CA GLN A 565 -3.98 -26.31 -22.55
C GLN A 565 -3.11 -27.39 -21.88
N ILE A 566 -3.66 -28.59 -21.73
CA ILE A 566 -2.99 -29.72 -21.07
C ILE A 566 -1.86 -30.26 -21.96
N SER A 567 -2.12 -30.37 -23.27
CA SER A 567 -1.10 -30.74 -24.24
C SER A 567 0.02 -29.70 -24.33
N TYR A 568 -0.29 -28.41 -24.22
CA TYR A 568 0.63 -27.29 -24.27
C TYR A 568 1.61 -27.27 -23.09
N PHE A 569 1.11 -27.40 -21.85
CA PHE A 569 1.99 -27.43 -20.69
C PHE A 569 2.79 -28.74 -20.59
N ALA A 570 2.22 -29.88 -21.00
CA ALA A 570 2.98 -31.12 -21.12
C ALA A 570 4.12 -31.01 -22.14
N ALA A 571 3.88 -30.31 -23.26
CA ALA A 571 4.92 -30.01 -24.25
C ALA A 571 6.00 -29.08 -23.71
N GLY A 572 5.64 -28.00 -22.99
CA GLY A 572 6.62 -27.10 -22.36
C GLY A 572 7.51 -27.80 -21.33
N ILE A 573 6.94 -28.68 -20.50
CA ILE A 573 7.71 -29.53 -19.57
C ILE A 573 8.70 -30.42 -20.35
N ILE A 574 8.22 -31.17 -21.35
CA ILE A 574 9.06 -32.09 -22.13
C ILE A 574 10.13 -31.33 -22.94
N ALA A 575 9.82 -30.15 -23.46
CA ALA A 575 10.78 -29.29 -24.16
C ALA A 575 11.96 -28.90 -23.25
N HIS A 576 11.68 -28.39 -22.05
CA HIS A 576 12.70 -28.02 -21.07
C HIS A 576 13.51 -29.22 -20.55
N LEU A 577 12.86 -30.37 -20.31
CA LEU A 577 13.56 -31.58 -19.87
C LEU A 577 14.42 -32.19 -20.97
N SER A 578 14.04 -32.05 -22.25
CA SER A 578 14.82 -32.55 -23.39
C SER A 578 16.18 -31.87 -23.54
N CYS A 579 16.32 -30.64 -23.00
CA CYS A 579 17.60 -29.94 -22.90
C CYS A 579 18.56 -30.51 -21.83
N LEU A 580 18.14 -31.47 -20.99
CA LEU A 580 19.05 -32.26 -20.17
C LEU A 580 19.81 -33.29 -21.02
N LYS A 581 21.07 -33.52 -20.67
CA LYS A 581 21.97 -34.50 -21.32
C LYS A 581 21.45 -35.93 -21.21
N ASP A 582 21.80 -36.78 -22.17
CA ASP A 582 21.41 -38.20 -22.19
C ASP A 582 21.84 -38.97 -20.93
N ASP A 583 22.98 -38.64 -20.32
CA ASP A 583 23.44 -39.29 -19.08
C ASP A 583 22.51 -38.98 -17.89
N ILE A 584 21.85 -37.83 -17.87
CA ILE A 584 20.87 -37.45 -16.84
C ILE A 584 19.57 -38.21 -17.07
N TRP A 585 19.12 -38.31 -18.33
CA TRP A 585 17.94 -39.09 -18.70
C TRP A 585 18.10 -40.58 -18.35
N LEU A 586 19.19 -41.20 -18.82
CA LEU A 586 19.49 -42.64 -18.63
C LEU A 586 19.74 -43.03 -17.16
N ARG A 587 20.11 -42.07 -16.29
CA ARG A 587 20.24 -42.29 -14.85
C ARG A 587 18.89 -42.31 -14.11
N ASN A 588 17.86 -41.66 -14.65
CA ASN A 588 16.62 -41.39 -13.91
C ASN A 588 15.38 -42.12 -14.49
N ILE A 589 15.32 -42.38 -15.80
CA ILE A 589 14.22 -43.13 -16.44
C ILE A 589 14.73 -44.17 -17.44
N GLN A 590 13.92 -45.20 -17.71
CA GLN A 590 14.24 -46.27 -18.68
C GLN A 590 13.87 -45.89 -20.13
N SER A 591 12.99 -44.90 -20.30
CA SER A 591 12.48 -44.48 -21.60
C SER A 591 13.42 -43.52 -22.33
N SER A 592 13.62 -43.71 -23.64
CA SER A 592 14.53 -42.90 -24.47
C SER A 592 14.09 -41.43 -24.61
N ARG A 593 15.03 -40.50 -24.40
CA ARG A 593 14.90 -39.04 -24.66
C ARG A 593 14.33 -38.75 -26.05
N GLU A 594 14.83 -39.48 -27.06
CA GLU A 594 14.43 -39.36 -28.47
C GLU A 594 12.93 -39.59 -28.69
N SER A 595 12.33 -40.54 -27.95
CA SER A 595 10.90 -40.87 -28.07
C SER A 595 9.99 -39.76 -27.54
N TYR A 596 10.45 -38.98 -26.56
CA TYR A 596 9.73 -37.82 -26.03
C TYR A 596 9.86 -36.61 -26.96
N ILE A 597 11.07 -36.35 -27.48
CA ILE A 597 11.32 -35.27 -28.46
C ILE A 597 10.49 -35.49 -29.73
N LYS A 598 10.51 -36.71 -30.29
CA LYS A 598 9.71 -37.04 -31.48
C LYS A 598 8.21 -36.91 -31.24
N LEU A 599 7.71 -37.26 -30.05
CA LEU A 599 6.31 -37.07 -29.71
C LEU A 599 5.94 -35.59 -29.48
N LEU A 600 6.85 -34.78 -28.92
CA LEU A 600 6.69 -33.33 -28.79
C LEU A 600 6.44 -32.69 -30.17
N GLY A 601 7.30 -32.97 -31.15
CA GLY A 601 7.13 -32.47 -32.52
C GLY A 601 5.82 -32.93 -33.15
N GLN A 602 5.49 -34.23 -33.02
CA GLN A 602 4.21 -34.78 -33.48
C GLN A 602 2.99 -34.15 -32.81
N ALA A 603 3.07 -33.77 -31.53
CA ALA A 603 1.98 -33.10 -30.83
C ALA A 603 1.74 -31.70 -31.40
N VAL A 604 2.79 -30.87 -31.47
CA VAL A 604 2.67 -29.47 -31.92
C VAL A 604 2.18 -29.37 -33.37
N CYS A 605 2.67 -30.23 -34.27
CA CYS A 605 2.20 -30.29 -35.67
C CYS A 605 0.70 -30.60 -35.82
N ASN A 606 0.06 -31.23 -34.82
CA ASN A 606 -1.36 -31.56 -34.85
C ASN A 606 -2.26 -30.51 -34.16
N TRP A 607 -1.69 -29.44 -33.60
CA TRP A 607 -2.46 -28.43 -32.88
C TRP A 607 -3.05 -27.35 -33.79
N GLN A 608 -4.36 -27.13 -33.68
CA GLN A 608 -5.03 -25.96 -34.22
C GLN A 608 -4.96 -24.80 -33.20
N PRO A 609 -4.50 -23.59 -33.57
CA PRO A 609 -4.42 -22.46 -32.64
C PRO A 609 -5.79 -22.11 -32.03
N PRO A 610 -5.93 -22.08 -30.70
CA PRO A 610 -7.23 -21.82 -30.07
C PRO A 610 -7.69 -20.37 -30.30
N HIS A 611 -9.00 -20.20 -30.49
CA HIS A 611 -9.62 -18.90 -30.81
C HIS A 611 -9.58 -17.90 -29.63
N SER A 612 -9.63 -18.40 -28.40
CA SER A 612 -9.45 -17.58 -27.20
C SER A 612 -7.97 -17.38 -26.88
N GLU A 613 -7.68 -16.45 -25.96
CA GLU A 613 -6.45 -16.51 -25.18
C GLU A 613 -6.39 -17.85 -24.40
N MET A 614 -5.17 -18.37 -24.21
CA MET A 614 -4.93 -19.64 -23.53
C MET A 614 -3.97 -19.50 -22.33
N VAL A 615 -2.92 -18.68 -22.50
CA VAL A 615 -1.82 -18.47 -21.56
C VAL A 615 -1.35 -17.02 -21.63
N ALA A 616 -0.77 -16.53 -20.53
CA ALA A 616 -0.10 -15.25 -20.45
C ALA A 616 1.22 -15.42 -19.70
N TYR A 617 2.27 -14.74 -20.15
CA TYR A 617 3.62 -14.74 -19.56
C TYR A 617 3.96 -13.33 -19.04
N ARG A 618 5.01 -13.19 -18.22
CA ARG A 618 5.50 -11.88 -17.76
C ARG A 618 6.56 -11.36 -18.74
N SER A 619 7.51 -12.22 -19.10
CA SER A 619 8.54 -11.96 -20.10
C SER A 619 8.53 -13.02 -21.22
N PHE A 620 9.45 -12.87 -22.19
CA PHE A 620 9.81 -13.95 -23.12
C PHE A 620 11.16 -14.62 -22.76
N GLU A 621 11.75 -14.32 -21.60
CA GLU A 621 13.06 -14.83 -21.20
C GLU A 621 13.12 -16.38 -21.15
N PRO A 622 12.10 -17.11 -20.60
CA PRO A 622 12.11 -18.58 -20.63
C PRO A 622 12.21 -19.17 -22.04
N PHE A 623 11.50 -18.58 -23.01
CA PHE A 623 11.58 -19.01 -24.41
C PHE A 623 12.95 -18.72 -25.03
N GLY A 624 13.55 -17.55 -24.73
CA GLY A 624 14.90 -17.20 -25.16
C GLY A 624 15.96 -18.16 -24.62
N LEU A 625 15.91 -18.47 -23.32
CA LEU A 625 16.79 -19.44 -22.66
C LEU A 625 16.62 -20.85 -23.23
N LEU A 626 15.41 -21.23 -23.65
CA LEU A 626 15.13 -22.55 -24.24
C LEU A 626 15.66 -22.68 -25.67
N VAL A 627 15.31 -21.77 -26.59
CA VAL A 627 15.69 -21.91 -28.01
C VAL A 627 17.17 -21.67 -28.29
N LEU A 628 17.85 -20.94 -27.40
CA LEU A 628 19.30 -20.71 -27.48
C LEU A 628 20.12 -21.77 -26.71
N HIS A 629 19.47 -22.76 -26.10
CA HIS A 629 20.16 -23.81 -25.37
C HIS A 629 20.95 -24.75 -26.30
N PRO A 630 22.20 -25.15 -25.98
CA PRO A 630 23.03 -25.97 -26.88
C PRO A 630 22.42 -27.35 -27.27
N GLU A 631 21.68 -27.98 -26.35
CA GLU A 631 20.96 -29.25 -26.60
C GLU A 631 19.60 -29.06 -27.31
N SER A 632 19.20 -27.83 -27.65
CA SER A 632 17.90 -27.53 -28.26
C SER A 632 17.78 -28.13 -29.67
N ARG A 633 16.54 -28.48 -30.04
CA ARG A 633 16.19 -29.20 -31.28
C ARG A 633 14.96 -28.59 -31.97
N LEU A 634 14.70 -29.03 -33.20
CA LEU A 634 13.64 -28.49 -34.06
C LEU A 634 12.25 -28.61 -33.41
N GLU A 635 11.96 -29.71 -32.71
CA GLU A 635 10.70 -29.96 -32.02
C GLU A 635 10.48 -29.03 -30.81
N ILE A 636 11.58 -28.65 -30.13
CA ILE A 636 11.62 -27.68 -29.03
C ILE A 636 11.38 -26.27 -29.59
N HIS A 637 12.04 -25.93 -30.70
CA HIS A 637 11.84 -24.67 -31.41
C HIS A 637 10.41 -24.54 -31.93
N LEU A 638 9.83 -25.61 -32.48
CA LEU A 638 8.46 -25.63 -32.98
C LEU A 638 7.44 -25.33 -31.86
N TRP A 639 7.61 -25.91 -30.68
CA TRP A 639 6.80 -25.57 -29.50
C TRP A 639 6.93 -24.08 -29.12
N ALA A 640 8.16 -23.58 -29.00
CA ALA A 640 8.42 -22.19 -28.61
C ALA A 640 7.87 -21.18 -29.63
N VAL A 641 8.06 -21.43 -30.93
CA VAL A 641 7.53 -20.57 -32.01
C VAL A 641 6.01 -20.61 -32.05
N TRP A 642 5.38 -21.78 -31.89
CA TRP A 642 3.92 -21.90 -31.78
C TRP A 642 3.38 -21.11 -30.59
N ALA A 643 4.04 -21.20 -29.43
CA ALA A 643 3.68 -20.47 -28.22
C ALA A 643 3.75 -18.95 -28.41
N ILE A 644 4.88 -18.44 -28.91
CA ILE A 644 5.09 -17.02 -29.18
C ILE A 644 4.07 -16.51 -30.21
N HIS A 645 3.85 -17.25 -31.30
CA HIS A 645 2.85 -16.90 -32.31
C HIS A 645 1.43 -16.83 -31.72
N HIS A 646 1.04 -17.77 -30.86
CA HIS A 646 -0.26 -17.73 -30.18
C HIS A 646 -0.40 -16.52 -29.25
N ILE A 647 0.65 -16.17 -28.49
CA ILE A 647 0.64 -15.01 -27.59
C ILE A 647 0.50 -13.70 -28.38
N LEU A 648 1.30 -13.53 -29.44
CA LEU A 648 1.27 -12.32 -30.29
C LEU A 648 -0.07 -12.16 -31.02
N THR A 649 -0.60 -13.22 -31.63
CA THR A 649 -1.90 -13.20 -32.35
C THR A 649 -3.14 -13.07 -31.45
N ARG A 650 -2.96 -13.00 -30.12
CA ARG A 650 -4.03 -12.77 -29.15
C ARG A 650 -3.86 -11.45 -28.38
N LYS A 651 -2.63 -10.99 -28.14
CA LYS A 651 -2.32 -9.78 -27.33
C LYS A 651 -1.14 -8.97 -27.86
N GLU A 652 -1.10 -8.74 -29.17
CA GLU A 652 -0.07 -7.96 -29.91
C GLU A 652 0.37 -6.69 -29.15
N MET A 653 -0.58 -5.78 -28.85
CA MET A 653 -0.32 -4.49 -28.17
C MET A 653 0.37 -4.61 -26.80
N ARG A 654 0.27 -5.76 -26.11
CA ARG A 654 0.96 -6.03 -24.83
C ARG A 654 2.32 -6.69 -25.06
N TYR A 655 2.41 -7.63 -26.00
CA TYR A 655 3.56 -8.53 -26.09
C TYR A 655 4.58 -8.19 -27.18
N VAL A 656 4.23 -7.42 -28.21
CA VAL A 656 5.23 -6.92 -29.17
C VAL A 656 6.32 -6.06 -28.50
N PRO A 657 6.01 -5.12 -27.58
CA PRO A 657 7.05 -4.39 -26.84
C PRO A 657 7.97 -5.32 -26.03
N VAL A 658 7.39 -6.25 -25.27
CA VAL A 658 8.14 -7.21 -24.42
C VAL A 658 9.02 -8.16 -25.26
N LEU A 659 8.58 -8.52 -26.47
CA LEU A 659 9.42 -9.29 -27.40
C LEU A 659 10.58 -8.46 -27.97
N CYS A 660 10.37 -7.17 -28.22
CA CYS A 660 11.41 -6.25 -28.67
C CYS A 660 12.51 -6.00 -27.62
N GLU A 661 12.21 -6.16 -26.32
CA GLU A 661 13.22 -6.15 -25.25
C GLU A 661 14.10 -7.41 -25.31
N CYS A 662 13.57 -8.56 -25.74
CA CYS A 662 14.28 -9.83 -25.85
C CYS A 662 15.05 -9.96 -27.19
N GLN A 663 16.05 -9.11 -27.41
CA GLN A 663 16.85 -9.05 -28.65
C GLN A 663 17.43 -10.40 -29.15
N PRO A 664 17.92 -11.33 -28.30
CA PRO A 664 18.40 -12.63 -28.76
C PRO A 664 17.29 -13.50 -29.37
N LEU A 665 16.11 -13.53 -28.76
CA LEU A 665 14.94 -14.26 -29.25
C LEU A 665 14.37 -13.60 -30.51
N LEU A 666 14.30 -12.27 -30.56
CA LEU A 666 13.88 -11.53 -31.75
C LEU A 666 14.81 -11.82 -32.95
N SER A 667 16.11 -11.95 -32.71
CA SER A 667 17.10 -12.30 -33.74
C SER A 667 16.91 -13.74 -34.24
N PHE A 668 16.65 -14.69 -33.34
CA PHE A 668 16.29 -16.07 -33.70
C PHE A 668 15.00 -16.13 -34.54
N LEU A 669 13.94 -15.43 -34.13
CA LEU A 669 12.67 -15.41 -34.87
C LEU A 669 12.81 -14.78 -36.26
N ARG A 670 13.57 -13.69 -36.37
CA ARG A 670 13.92 -13.08 -37.67
C ARG A 670 14.65 -14.07 -38.57
N LEU A 671 15.65 -14.79 -38.05
CA LEU A 671 16.37 -15.81 -38.80
C LEU A 671 15.41 -16.89 -39.32
N VAL A 672 14.60 -17.48 -38.44
CA VAL A 672 13.65 -18.55 -38.79
C VAL A 672 12.65 -18.12 -39.86
N VAL A 673 12.14 -16.88 -39.81
CA VAL A 673 11.18 -16.34 -40.81
C VAL A 673 11.88 -15.87 -42.10
N SER A 674 13.19 -15.62 -42.07
CA SER A 674 13.97 -15.19 -43.25
C SER A 674 14.55 -16.35 -44.08
N LEU A 675 14.49 -17.58 -43.57
CA LEU A 675 14.99 -18.77 -44.26
C LEU A 675 13.91 -19.37 -45.17
N ASP A 676 14.28 -19.68 -46.41
CA ASP A 676 13.47 -20.47 -47.32
C ASP A 676 13.25 -21.91 -46.79
N GLU A 677 12.11 -22.52 -47.12
CA GLU A 677 11.74 -23.86 -46.63
C GLU A 677 12.80 -24.91 -46.97
N THR A 678 13.46 -24.77 -48.13
CA THR A 678 14.53 -25.68 -48.57
C THR A 678 15.78 -25.61 -47.69
N ALA A 679 16.10 -24.43 -47.13
CA ALA A 679 17.29 -24.21 -46.32
C ALA A 679 17.16 -24.79 -44.90
N LEU A 680 15.95 -24.74 -44.32
CA LEU A 680 15.66 -25.31 -43.00
C LEU A 680 15.85 -26.83 -42.98
N CYS A 681 15.47 -27.53 -44.05
CA CYS A 681 15.69 -28.97 -44.19
C CYS A 681 17.18 -29.33 -44.38
N ALA A 682 17.96 -28.52 -45.10
CA ALA A 682 19.38 -28.80 -45.40
C ALA A 682 20.26 -28.89 -44.13
N HIS A 683 20.07 -27.98 -43.17
CA HIS A 683 20.82 -28.00 -41.92
C HIS A 683 20.55 -29.22 -41.02
N SER A 684 19.42 -29.92 -41.23
CA SER A 684 19.10 -31.17 -40.54
C SER A 684 20.03 -32.32 -40.98
N LEU A 685 20.26 -32.47 -42.29
CA LEU A 685 21.16 -33.50 -42.82
C LEU A 685 22.63 -33.22 -42.48
N GLN A 686 23.05 -31.94 -42.46
CA GLN A 686 24.45 -31.59 -42.22
C GLN A 686 24.96 -32.04 -40.84
N ARG A 687 24.07 -32.13 -39.83
CA ARG A 687 24.38 -32.71 -38.50
C ARG A 687 24.37 -34.24 -38.45
N GLN A 688 23.74 -34.93 -39.42
CA GLN A 688 23.86 -36.39 -39.54
C GLN A 688 25.18 -36.79 -40.21
N ILE A 689 25.64 -36.02 -41.20
CA ILE A 689 26.93 -36.24 -41.87
C ILE A 689 28.10 -36.14 -40.87
N SER A 690 28.00 -35.27 -39.85
CA SER A 690 29.04 -35.12 -38.82
C SER A 690 29.27 -36.36 -37.94
N ASN A 691 28.38 -37.37 -37.99
CA ASN A 691 28.45 -38.58 -37.17
C ASN A 691 28.83 -39.85 -37.95
N GLN A 692 29.18 -39.76 -39.25
CA GLN A 692 29.58 -40.93 -40.05
C GLN A 692 31.09 -41.10 -40.28
N ASP A 693 31.94 -40.17 -39.83
CA ASP A 693 33.41 -40.31 -39.84
C ASP A 693 33.92 -41.27 -38.74
N SER A 694 33.39 -42.50 -38.72
CA SER A 694 33.86 -43.57 -37.83
C SER A 694 33.81 -45.01 -38.39
N HIS A 695 33.51 -45.23 -39.67
CA HIS A 695 33.84 -46.51 -40.35
C HIS A 695 34.18 -46.34 -41.84
N ASN A 696 35.47 -46.39 -42.17
CA ASN A 696 35.97 -46.33 -43.55
C ASN A 696 36.61 -47.66 -43.96
N VAL A 697 35.83 -48.58 -44.55
CA VAL A 697 36.31 -49.85 -45.11
C VAL A 697 35.67 -50.15 -46.48
N LYS A 698 36.34 -49.64 -47.52
CA LYS A 698 36.51 -50.23 -48.87
C LYS A 698 35.28 -50.71 -49.70
N SER A 699 35.17 -50.03 -50.85
CA SER A 699 35.19 -50.57 -52.23
C SER A 699 33.92 -51.13 -52.92
N HIS A 700 33.64 -50.47 -54.06
CA HIS A 700 33.31 -51.03 -55.40
C HIS A 700 31.84 -51.26 -55.84
N PHE A 701 31.43 -50.35 -56.73
CA PHE A 701 30.86 -50.56 -58.08
C PHE A 701 29.41 -51.02 -58.32
N HIS A 702 28.88 -50.41 -59.40
CA HIS A 702 27.71 -50.71 -60.23
C HIS A 702 26.30 -50.47 -59.66
N ASP A 703 25.59 -49.54 -60.30
CA ASP A 703 24.41 -49.81 -61.17
C ASP A 703 23.57 -51.04 -60.79
N ASP A 704 22.24 -50.94 -60.66
CA ASP A 704 21.41 -50.66 -61.84
C ASP A 704 19.98 -50.13 -61.53
N ASN A 705 19.28 -49.83 -62.63
CA ASN A 705 17.83 -49.71 -62.87
C ASN A 705 16.88 -50.58 -62.00
N ALA A 706 15.57 -50.33 -61.88
CA ALA A 706 14.66 -49.21 -62.22
C ALA A 706 13.27 -49.53 -61.62
N ASP A 707 12.23 -48.73 -61.93
CA ASP A 707 10.78 -49.04 -61.89
C ASP A 707 10.18 -49.55 -60.54
N ASP A 708 8.93 -49.27 -60.18
CA ASP A 708 7.73 -49.12 -61.00
C ASP A 708 6.66 -48.30 -60.23
N ASN A 709 5.78 -47.59 -60.93
CA ASN A 709 4.65 -46.89 -60.28
C ASN A 709 3.47 -46.72 -61.27
N VAL A 710 2.41 -47.52 -61.10
CA VAL A 710 1.31 -47.68 -62.08
C VAL A 710 -0.06 -47.66 -61.40
N GLY A 711 -1.02 -46.93 -61.98
CA GLY A 711 -2.41 -46.80 -61.52
C GLY A 711 -2.79 -45.33 -61.23
N ASN A 712 -2.90 -44.42 -62.20
CA ASN A 712 -3.55 -44.46 -63.53
C ASN A 712 -5.08 -44.22 -63.50
N ASN A 713 -5.58 -43.56 -64.55
CA ASN A 713 -6.96 -43.15 -64.86
C ASN A 713 -7.39 -41.78 -64.28
N ASP A 714 -7.83 -40.74 -65.02
CA ASP A 714 -8.64 -40.59 -66.28
C ASP A 714 -10.14 -40.35 -66.02
N MET A 715 -10.87 -39.45 -66.72
CA MET A 715 -10.50 -38.31 -67.58
C MET A 715 -11.74 -37.37 -67.78
N GLU A 716 -11.73 -36.55 -68.84
CA GLU A 716 -12.82 -35.69 -69.39
C GLU A 716 -13.17 -34.44 -68.56
N SER A 717 -13.11 -33.16 -69.00
CA SER A 717 -12.87 -32.41 -70.27
C SER A 717 -14.09 -31.53 -70.67
N GLY A 718 -13.82 -30.34 -71.24
CA GLY A 718 -14.85 -29.36 -71.63
C GLY A 718 -14.35 -27.92 -71.69
N ASP A 719 -13.95 -27.45 -72.88
CA ASP A 719 -13.41 -26.10 -73.12
C ASP A 719 -14.47 -24.98 -73.17
N LEU A 720 -14.08 -23.73 -72.86
CA LEU A 720 -13.95 -22.66 -73.88
C LEU A 720 -13.53 -21.27 -73.35
N ILE A 721 -12.24 -20.98 -73.59
CA ILE A 721 -11.57 -19.69 -73.80
C ILE A 721 -12.44 -18.40 -73.89
N LYS A 722 -12.11 -17.39 -73.07
CA LYS A 722 -11.86 -15.99 -73.50
C LYS A 722 -11.11 -15.16 -72.43
N SER A 723 -10.30 -14.21 -72.90
CA SER A 723 -9.42 -13.28 -72.13
C SER A 723 -9.58 -11.86 -72.70
N PRO A 724 -8.76 -10.82 -72.40
CA PRO A 724 -7.76 -10.62 -71.32
C PRO A 724 -7.94 -9.26 -70.58
N VAL A 725 -6.99 -8.91 -69.68
CA VAL A 725 -6.42 -7.57 -69.31
C VAL A 725 -5.67 -7.81 -67.98
N SER A 726 -4.33 -7.86 -67.87
CA SER A 726 -3.21 -7.00 -68.29
C SER A 726 -2.98 -5.75 -67.41
N CYS A 727 -1.88 -5.75 -66.64
CA CYS A 727 -0.97 -4.60 -66.49
C CYS A 727 0.25 -4.95 -65.60
N ASP A 728 1.30 -5.50 -66.22
CA ASP A 728 2.66 -5.31 -65.73
C ASP A 728 3.18 -3.96 -66.25
N ILE A 729 3.86 -3.18 -65.41
CA ILE A 729 4.88 -2.22 -65.89
C ILE A 729 6.13 -2.35 -65.03
N ILE A 730 7.21 -2.76 -65.69
CA ILE A 730 8.59 -2.80 -65.17
C ILE A 730 9.24 -1.45 -65.47
N HIS A 731 10.12 -0.96 -64.60
CA HIS A 731 11.37 -0.35 -65.10
C HIS A 731 12.51 -0.41 -64.09
N ALA A 732 13.74 -0.45 -64.62
CA ALA A 732 14.99 -0.58 -63.87
C ALA A 732 16.10 0.28 -64.50
N GLN A 733 17.28 0.20 -63.87
CA GLN A 733 18.64 0.48 -64.39
C GLN A 733 19.31 1.87 -64.18
N THR A 734 20.42 1.78 -63.42
CA THR A 734 21.79 2.26 -63.71
C THR A 734 22.27 3.71 -63.54
N SER A 735 23.44 3.80 -62.88
CA SER A 735 24.59 4.70 -63.14
C SER A 735 24.48 6.21 -62.80
N SER A 736 25.53 6.93 -62.40
CA SER A 736 26.89 6.59 -61.88
C SER A 736 27.55 7.89 -61.32
N VAL A 737 28.91 7.95 -61.25
CA VAL A 737 29.80 9.15 -61.11
C VAL A 737 30.52 9.37 -59.75
N TYR A 738 31.82 9.02 -59.77
CA TYR A 738 33.00 9.60 -59.09
C TYR A 738 33.14 9.73 -57.55
N SER A 739 34.19 9.06 -57.04
CA SER A 739 35.09 9.49 -55.93
C SER A 739 36.24 10.38 -56.50
N PRO A 740 37.26 10.84 -55.75
CA PRO A 740 37.54 10.78 -54.29
C PRO A 740 37.57 12.22 -53.69
N SER A 741 38.10 12.59 -52.51
CA SER A 741 38.94 11.95 -51.46
C SER A 741 38.60 12.60 -50.07
N ASP A 742 39.36 12.62 -48.96
CA ASP A 742 40.76 12.24 -48.63
C ASP A 742 41.02 12.12 -47.10
N HIS A 743 42.24 11.64 -46.73
CA HIS A 743 43.01 11.82 -45.47
C HIS A 743 42.39 11.30 -44.13
N PHE A 744 43.12 10.66 -43.19
CA PHE A 744 44.52 10.18 -43.16
C PHE A 744 44.75 9.04 -42.10
N SER A 745 45.63 8.07 -42.44
CA SER A 745 46.54 7.23 -41.60
C SER A 745 46.15 6.65 -40.21
N GLU A 746 45.92 5.33 -40.18
CA GLU A 746 46.88 4.27 -39.76
C GLU A 746 47.86 4.36 -38.54
N VAL A 747 47.86 3.26 -37.75
CA VAL A 747 49.01 2.42 -37.27
C VAL A 747 49.82 2.75 -35.97
N SER A 748 49.71 1.81 -34.99
CA SER A 748 50.60 1.27 -33.90
C SER A 748 51.73 2.09 -33.22
N VAL A 749 52.16 1.77 -31.98
CA VAL A 749 53.25 0.79 -31.64
C VAL A 749 53.25 0.42 -30.12
N CYS A 750 54.01 -0.63 -29.76
CA CYS A 750 54.04 -1.44 -28.53
C CYS A 750 54.70 -0.88 -27.23
N ASP A 751 54.37 -1.55 -26.11
CA ASP A 751 55.18 -2.07 -24.99
C ASP A 751 56.31 -1.30 -24.27
N CYS A 752 56.24 -1.30 -22.93
CA CYS A 752 57.24 -1.80 -21.94
C CYS A 752 56.52 -1.98 -20.57
N PHE A 753 56.64 -3.10 -19.81
CA PHE A 753 57.74 -3.53 -18.92
C PHE A 753 58.13 -2.46 -17.85
N ILE A 754 58.43 -2.71 -16.56
CA ILE A 754 58.65 -3.90 -15.69
C ILE A 754 58.65 -3.37 -14.21
N SER A 755 58.39 -4.03 -13.06
CA SER A 755 57.86 -5.35 -12.61
C SER A 755 57.49 -5.23 -11.07
N GLU A 756 57.15 -6.21 -10.20
CA GLU A 756 56.97 -7.69 -10.23
C GLU A 756 56.19 -8.26 -8.98
N ASN A 757 56.09 -9.60 -8.92
CA ASN A 757 56.06 -10.61 -7.84
C ASN A 757 56.34 -10.22 -6.34
N GLN A 758 56.02 -11.05 -5.32
CA GLN A 758 55.69 -12.50 -5.28
C GLN A 758 54.75 -12.95 -4.12
N GLN A 759 54.57 -14.27 -3.97
CA GLN A 759 53.69 -14.99 -3.03
C GLN A 759 54.36 -15.29 -1.67
N ALA A 760 53.57 -15.63 -0.63
CA ALA A 760 53.59 -16.94 0.06
C ALA A 760 53.31 -16.96 1.60
N GLN A 761 52.40 -17.86 1.99
CA GLN A 761 52.44 -18.80 3.14
C GLN A 761 52.80 -18.38 4.60
N SER A 762 51.85 -18.73 5.49
CA SER A 762 52.03 -19.55 6.73
C SER A 762 52.31 -18.93 8.13
N SER A 763 51.35 -19.19 9.04
CA SER A 763 51.47 -19.74 10.41
C SER A 763 52.29 -19.09 11.57
N ARG A 764 51.56 -18.90 12.69
CA ARG A 764 51.90 -19.24 14.11
C ARG A 764 52.84 -18.36 14.98
N HIS A 765 52.22 -17.81 16.05
CA HIS A 765 52.63 -17.81 17.47
C HIS A 765 53.79 -16.95 18.07
N LEU A 766 53.37 -16.10 19.04
CA LEU A 766 53.91 -15.90 20.42
C LEU A 766 55.17 -15.02 20.71
N SER A 767 55.19 -14.49 21.95
CA SER A 767 56.22 -13.66 22.64
C SER A 767 56.41 -12.23 22.09
N ALA A 768 56.14 -11.12 22.82
CA ALA A 768 56.72 -10.59 24.08
C ALA A 768 58.21 -10.18 23.93
N THR A 769 58.71 -9.01 24.40
CA THR A 769 58.47 -8.40 25.74
C THR A 769 58.79 -6.86 25.83
N ILE A 770 57.91 -6.09 26.48
CA ILE A 770 58.05 -4.81 27.25
C ILE A 770 59.00 -3.67 26.80
N GLY A 771 58.45 -2.43 26.77
CA GLY A 771 59.13 -1.16 27.01
C GLY A 771 58.13 -0.08 27.52
N HIS A 772 58.44 0.67 28.57
CA HIS A 772 57.45 1.49 29.32
C HIS A 772 57.37 2.98 28.91
N ALA A 773 56.14 3.50 28.81
CA ALA A 773 55.68 4.73 29.49
C ALA A 773 54.14 4.87 29.40
N GLU A 774 53.49 5.35 30.47
CA GLU A 774 52.06 5.72 30.52
C GLU A 774 51.96 7.12 31.18
N PRO A 775 50.93 7.95 30.93
CA PRO A 775 49.60 7.70 31.55
C PRO A 775 48.36 8.16 30.73
N ALA A 776 47.20 7.51 30.95
CA ALA A 776 45.87 8.16 31.05
C ALA A 776 44.71 7.15 31.20
N SER A 777 44.35 6.83 32.46
CA SER A 777 43.01 6.40 32.90
C SER A 777 42.17 5.47 31.99
N LYS A 778 42.32 4.16 32.17
CA LYS A 778 41.17 3.25 32.08
C LYS A 778 40.52 3.12 33.46
N ILE A 779 39.20 3.33 33.55
CA ILE A 779 38.19 2.60 34.36
C ILE A 779 36.89 3.42 34.30
N LEU A 780 35.93 3.00 33.46
CA LEU A 780 34.50 3.30 33.59
C LEU A 780 33.68 2.43 32.60
N ASN A 781 33.62 1.13 32.88
CA ASN A 781 32.76 0.20 32.16
C ASN A 781 31.41 0.08 32.88
N SER A 782 30.33 0.60 32.27
CA SER A 782 28.94 0.10 32.29
C SER A 782 27.94 1.26 32.10
N VAL A 783 26.73 0.92 31.65
CA VAL A 783 25.62 1.85 31.39
C VAL A 783 25.93 2.94 30.36
N HIS A 784 25.92 2.56 29.08
CA HIS A 784 25.43 3.45 28.01
C HIS A 784 24.47 2.69 27.10
N SER A 785 23.42 3.38 26.64
CA SER A 785 22.24 2.77 26.01
C SER A 785 22.46 2.46 24.53
N ARG A 786 21.76 1.42 24.02
CA ARG A 786 21.66 1.12 22.59
C ARG A 786 20.90 2.24 21.86
N HIS A 787 21.62 3.23 21.35
CA HIS A 787 21.16 4.06 20.23
C HIS A 787 21.83 3.57 18.95
N MET A 788 21.06 2.96 18.05
CA MET A 788 21.50 2.80 16.66
C MET A 788 21.52 4.19 16.02
N LYS A 789 22.68 4.61 15.50
CA LYS A 789 22.74 5.78 14.62
C LYS A 789 22.12 5.37 13.28
N ASN A 790 21.04 6.03 12.87
CA ASN A 790 20.59 5.97 11.48
C ASN A 790 21.69 6.57 10.60
N VAL A 791 22.20 5.78 9.65
CA VAL A 791 23.14 6.26 8.63
C VAL A 791 22.30 6.80 7.47
N GLN A 792 22.59 8.02 7.03
CA GLN A 792 21.96 8.60 5.84
C GLN A 792 22.40 7.80 4.61
N LYS A 793 21.46 7.46 3.72
CA LYS A 793 21.66 6.60 2.55
C LYS A 793 22.00 7.36 1.28
N PHE A 794 21.43 8.55 1.11
CA PHE A 794 21.59 9.37 -0.09
C PHE A 794 22.90 10.16 -0.04
N ALA A 795 23.50 10.42 -1.21
CA ALA A 795 24.64 11.32 -1.34
C ALA A 795 24.21 12.78 -1.53
N TYR A 796 23.01 13.00 -2.09
CA TYR A 796 22.46 14.32 -2.37
C TYR A 796 20.98 14.44 -1.97
N PHE A 797 20.57 15.65 -1.59
CA PHE A 797 19.19 16.08 -1.55
C PHE A 797 18.94 17.05 -2.71
N MET A 798 17.83 16.85 -3.43
CA MET A 798 17.37 17.74 -4.49
C MET A 798 16.23 18.58 -3.91
N VAL A 799 16.56 19.77 -3.39
CA VAL A 799 15.56 20.67 -2.81
C VAL A 799 14.81 21.35 -3.95
N LEU A 800 13.49 21.20 -3.98
CA LEU A 800 12.58 21.60 -5.05
C LEU A 800 11.40 22.37 -4.44
N ASP A 801 10.99 23.45 -5.09
CA ASP A 801 9.87 24.33 -4.74
C ASP A 801 9.30 24.80 -6.10
N PHE A 802 8.18 24.25 -6.58
CA PHE A 802 7.60 24.69 -7.86
C PHE A 802 6.78 25.96 -7.65
N GLU A 803 6.86 26.91 -8.58
CA GLU A 803 5.82 27.92 -8.73
C GLU A 803 4.89 27.60 -9.89
N ALA A 804 3.60 27.91 -9.74
CA ALA A 804 2.57 27.58 -10.72
C ALA A 804 1.53 28.69 -10.89
N THR A 805 0.88 28.71 -12.06
CA THR A 805 -0.29 29.55 -12.33
C THR A 805 -1.36 29.36 -11.24
N CYS A 806 -1.85 30.44 -10.65
CA CYS A 806 -2.92 30.40 -9.66
C CYS A 806 -3.85 31.63 -9.72
N GLU A 807 -4.97 31.58 -9.01
CA GLU A 807 -5.92 32.69 -8.88
C GLU A 807 -6.52 32.73 -7.47
N LYS A 808 -6.93 33.91 -7.02
CA LYS A 808 -7.39 34.16 -5.64
C LYS A 808 -8.78 33.61 -5.41
N ASP A 809 -8.93 32.80 -4.36
CA ASP A 809 -10.19 32.14 -3.94
C ASP A 809 -10.87 31.26 -5.04
N ILE A 810 -10.20 31.04 -6.17
CA ILE A 810 -10.66 30.26 -7.32
C ILE A 810 -9.68 29.11 -7.55
N LYS A 811 -10.18 27.87 -7.52
CA LYS A 811 -9.38 26.71 -7.92
C LYS A 811 -9.44 26.57 -9.45
N ILE A 812 -8.38 26.98 -10.15
CA ILE A 812 -8.22 26.68 -11.57
C ILE A 812 -8.11 25.15 -11.78
N PRO A 813 -8.66 24.57 -12.88
CA PRO A 813 -8.69 23.12 -13.04
C PRO A 813 -7.30 22.49 -13.21
N ASP A 814 -6.49 23.09 -14.10
CA ASP A 814 -5.23 22.56 -14.59
C ASP A 814 -4.11 23.60 -14.41
N PRO A 815 -3.48 23.69 -13.21
CA PRO A 815 -2.36 24.59 -12.97
C PRO A 815 -1.09 24.13 -13.70
N GLU A 816 -0.38 25.08 -14.30
CA GLU A 816 0.88 24.86 -15.01
C GLU A 816 2.06 25.41 -14.21
N ILE A 817 3.19 24.71 -14.27
CA ILE A 817 4.46 25.14 -13.66
C ILE A 817 4.97 26.37 -14.44
N ILE A 818 5.38 27.41 -13.72
CA ILE A 818 5.96 28.65 -14.27
C ILE A 818 7.38 28.93 -13.78
N GLU A 819 7.84 28.25 -12.71
CA GLU A 819 9.25 28.23 -12.30
C GLU A 819 9.66 26.81 -11.86
N PHE A 820 10.87 26.39 -12.23
CA PHE A 820 11.44 25.09 -11.90
C PHE A 820 12.86 25.24 -11.27
N PRO A 821 12.94 25.60 -9.97
CA PRO A 821 14.19 25.66 -9.23
C PRO A 821 14.49 24.30 -8.55
N VAL A 822 15.74 23.84 -8.64
CA VAL A 822 16.25 22.69 -7.89
C VAL A 822 17.67 22.94 -7.38
N LEU A 823 17.87 22.81 -6.07
CA LEU A 823 19.19 22.90 -5.42
C LEU A 823 19.71 21.47 -5.15
N MET A 824 20.85 21.11 -5.75
CA MET A 824 21.57 19.87 -5.44
C MET A 824 22.45 20.10 -4.21
N VAL A 825 21.99 19.64 -3.04
CA VAL A 825 22.66 19.78 -1.74
C VAL A 825 23.35 18.47 -1.37
N ASN A 826 24.62 18.52 -1.00
CA ASN A 826 25.37 17.35 -0.54
C ASN A 826 24.84 16.88 0.82
N ALA A 827 24.43 15.61 0.93
CA ALA A 827 23.76 15.07 2.11
C ALA A 827 24.68 14.90 3.35
N TYR A 828 25.99 15.01 3.18
CA TYR A 828 26.99 14.92 4.25
C TYR A 828 27.48 16.28 4.74
N THR A 829 27.60 17.27 3.85
CA THR A 829 28.10 18.63 4.19
C THR A 829 26.99 19.67 4.34
N LEU A 830 25.80 19.40 3.79
CA LEU A 830 24.67 20.34 3.67
C LEU A 830 24.98 21.62 2.89
N HIS A 831 26.00 21.60 2.02
CA HIS A 831 26.28 22.66 1.05
C HIS A 831 25.67 22.35 -0.31
N THR A 832 25.18 23.39 -0.99
CA THR A 832 24.73 23.31 -2.39
C THR A 832 25.93 23.16 -3.33
N GLU A 833 25.95 22.09 -4.12
CA GLU A 833 26.99 21.81 -5.12
C GLU A 833 26.56 22.18 -6.55
N SER A 834 25.25 22.22 -6.83
CA SER A 834 24.72 22.61 -8.14
C SER A 834 23.32 23.21 -8.04
N ILE A 835 22.94 24.01 -9.03
CA ILE A 835 21.63 24.66 -9.13
C ILE A 835 21.10 24.43 -10.54
N PHE A 836 19.84 23.99 -10.63
CA PHE A 836 19.02 24.09 -11.83
C PHE A 836 17.97 25.16 -11.56
N HIS A 837 17.80 26.13 -12.46
CA HIS A 837 16.81 27.20 -12.31
C HIS A 837 16.40 27.64 -13.71
N HIS A 838 15.10 27.55 -14.01
CA HIS A 838 14.50 28.04 -15.24
C HIS A 838 13.07 28.51 -14.94
N TYR A 839 12.66 29.60 -15.58
CA TYR A 839 11.25 29.89 -15.77
C TYR A 839 10.66 28.97 -16.85
N VAL A 840 9.33 28.84 -16.86
CA VAL A 840 8.61 27.92 -17.74
C VAL A 840 7.43 28.66 -18.34
N ARG A 841 7.24 28.55 -19.66
CA ARG A 841 6.10 29.16 -20.34
C ARG A 841 4.85 28.28 -20.25
N PRO A 842 3.74 28.76 -19.63
CA PRO A 842 2.46 28.07 -19.61
C PRO A 842 1.74 28.15 -20.98
N THR A 843 0.90 27.14 -21.25
CA THR A 843 0.28 26.88 -22.56
C THR A 843 -1.25 26.77 -22.50
N ILE A 844 -1.80 26.38 -21.35
CA ILE A 844 -3.24 26.29 -21.04
C ILE A 844 -3.72 27.62 -20.43
N ASN A 845 -2.93 28.17 -19.50
CA ASN A 845 -3.19 29.43 -18.81
C ASN A 845 -2.03 30.43 -19.09
N PRO A 846 -1.85 30.90 -20.34
CA PRO A 846 -0.67 31.67 -20.76
C PRO A 846 -0.57 33.08 -20.16
N VAL A 847 -1.61 33.56 -19.47
CA VAL A 847 -1.66 34.89 -18.85
C VAL A 847 -1.75 34.73 -17.33
N LEU A 848 -0.79 35.31 -16.59
CA LEU A 848 -0.80 35.30 -15.12
C LEU A 848 -1.90 36.19 -14.56
N SER A 849 -2.49 35.79 -13.43
CA SER A 849 -3.35 36.68 -12.64
C SER A 849 -2.50 37.64 -11.79
N ASP A 850 -3.08 38.78 -11.42
CA ASP A 850 -2.46 39.72 -10.47
C ASP A 850 -2.07 39.01 -9.17
N PHE A 851 -2.92 38.10 -8.68
CA PHE A 851 -2.64 37.30 -7.47
C PHE A 851 -1.47 36.33 -7.63
N CYS A 852 -1.32 35.71 -8.81
CA CYS A 852 -0.17 34.86 -9.12
C CYS A 852 1.13 35.68 -9.07
N THR A 853 1.08 36.91 -9.59
CA THR A 853 2.20 37.85 -9.56
C THR A 853 2.49 38.35 -8.13
N GLU A 854 1.47 38.65 -7.34
CA GLU A 854 1.60 39.03 -5.91
C GLU A 854 2.16 37.91 -5.03
N LEU A 855 1.81 36.65 -5.32
CA LEU A 855 2.21 35.48 -4.51
C LEU A 855 3.64 35.02 -4.83
N THR A 856 3.97 34.90 -6.11
CA THR A 856 5.23 34.30 -6.59
C THR A 856 6.32 35.33 -6.90
N GLY A 857 5.93 36.58 -7.16
CA GLY A 857 6.82 37.63 -7.68
C GLY A 857 7.09 37.55 -9.19
N ILE A 858 6.61 36.52 -9.88
CA ILE A 858 6.82 36.30 -11.32
C ILE A 858 5.86 37.18 -12.12
N ILE A 859 6.40 38.03 -13.00
CA ILE A 859 5.62 38.86 -13.93
C ILE A 859 5.54 38.22 -15.32
N GLN A 860 4.52 38.55 -16.11
CA GLN A 860 4.28 37.99 -17.45
C GLN A 860 5.53 37.98 -18.37
N SER A 861 6.30 39.08 -18.36
CA SER A 861 7.50 39.22 -19.19
C SER A 861 8.72 38.43 -18.70
N MET A 862 8.60 37.64 -17.63
CA MET A 862 9.60 36.65 -17.21
C MET A 862 9.34 35.26 -17.80
N ILE A 863 8.17 35.04 -18.45
CA ILE A 863 7.74 33.72 -18.94
C ILE A 863 7.31 33.70 -20.42
N GLU A 864 6.98 34.84 -21.05
CA GLU A 864 6.38 34.84 -22.40
C GLU A 864 7.31 34.33 -23.53
N ASP A 865 8.62 34.59 -23.40
CA ASP A 865 9.67 34.15 -24.33
C ASP A 865 10.40 32.87 -23.88
N GLU A 866 10.06 32.31 -22.71
CA GLU A 866 10.76 31.16 -22.12
C GLU A 866 10.33 29.81 -22.73
N PRO A 867 11.13 28.73 -22.58
CA PRO A 867 10.76 27.42 -23.08
C PRO A 867 9.56 26.82 -22.35
N GLU A 868 8.75 26.06 -23.09
CA GLU A 868 7.66 25.25 -22.55
C GLU A 868 8.21 24.08 -21.71
N LEU A 869 7.40 23.60 -20.76
CA LEU A 869 7.77 22.52 -19.82
C LEU A 869 8.43 21.28 -20.47
N PRO A 870 8.01 20.77 -21.64
CA PRO A 870 8.68 19.64 -22.32
C PRO A 870 10.13 19.91 -22.76
N SER A 871 10.53 21.17 -22.90
CA SER A 871 11.90 21.57 -23.21
C SER A 871 12.73 21.71 -21.93
N ILE A 872 12.18 22.34 -20.89
CA ILE A 872 12.83 22.45 -19.57
C ILE A 872 13.06 21.06 -18.94
N LEU A 873 12.13 20.12 -19.10
CA LEU A 873 12.30 18.73 -18.65
C LEU A 873 13.48 18.02 -19.33
N LYS A 874 13.76 18.28 -20.61
CA LYS A 874 14.95 17.76 -21.31
C LYS A 874 16.23 18.41 -20.81
N MET A 875 16.19 19.71 -20.47
CA MET A 875 17.32 20.40 -19.83
C MET A 875 17.60 19.84 -18.43
N PHE A 876 16.56 19.50 -17.66
CA PHE A 876 16.69 18.85 -16.36
C PHE A 876 17.27 17.43 -16.47
N ASP A 877 16.81 16.65 -17.45
CA ASP A 877 17.34 15.31 -17.74
C ASP A 877 18.85 15.34 -18.11
N LEU A 878 19.27 16.32 -18.90
CA LEU A 878 20.69 16.60 -19.19
C LEU A 878 21.48 17.10 -17.97
N PHE A 879 20.84 17.85 -17.06
CA PHE A 879 21.43 18.27 -15.79
C PHE A 879 21.68 17.06 -14.86
N LEU A 880 20.77 16.07 -14.82
CA LEU A 880 20.96 14.83 -14.08
C LEU A 880 22.12 13.99 -14.66
N ASP A 881 22.29 13.94 -15.98
CA ASP A 881 23.46 13.30 -16.63
C ASP A 881 24.76 14.01 -16.29
N LYS A 882 24.80 15.34 -16.43
CA LYS A 882 25.99 16.17 -16.16
C LYS A 882 26.50 16.00 -14.72
N ASN A 883 25.59 15.84 -13.75
CA ASN A 883 25.91 15.59 -12.34
C ASN A 883 26.10 14.09 -12.00
N ASN A 884 26.15 13.22 -13.03
CA ASN A 884 26.34 11.77 -12.90
C ASN A 884 25.29 11.09 -11.99
N LEU A 885 24.04 11.57 -12.01
CA LEU A 885 22.97 11.14 -11.11
C LEU A 885 22.20 9.91 -11.64
N LYS A 886 22.08 9.74 -12.96
CA LYS A 886 21.36 8.60 -13.57
C LYS A 886 22.06 7.23 -13.40
N ILE A 887 23.36 7.23 -13.08
CA ILE A 887 24.21 6.01 -13.07
C ILE A 887 23.83 5.03 -11.93
N CYS A 888 23.15 5.47 -10.87
CA CYS A 888 22.71 4.60 -9.78
C CYS A 888 21.42 5.12 -9.11
N PRO A 889 20.34 4.32 -9.02
CA PRO A 889 19.00 4.81 -8.68
C PRO A 889 18.80 5.26 -7.21
N TYR A 890 19.82 5.14 -6.36
CA TYR A 890 19.75 5.52 -4.93
C TYR A 890 20.70 6.69 -4.56
N LYS A 891 21.24 7.41 -5.54
CA LYS A 891 22.28 8.43 -5.30
C LYS A 891 21.73 9.72 -4.67
N PHE A 892 20.46 10.06 -4.88
CA PHE A 892 19.83 11.28 -4.37
C PHE A 892 18.37 11.06 -3.96
N ALA A 893 17.80 12.02 -3.21
CA ALA A 893 16.38 12.06 -2.89
C ALA A 893 15.82 13.48 -3.05
N PHE A 894 14.57 13.64 -3.49
CA PHE A 894 13.91 14.96 -3.53
C PHE A 894 13.45 15.43 -2.15
N VAL A 895 13.47 16.74 -1.91
CA VAL A 895 13.04 17.40 -0.68
C VAL A 895 12.17 18.61 -1.05
N THR A 896 10.97 18.70 -0.48
CA THR A 896 9.96 19.73 -0.80
C THR A 896 9.26 20.23 0.47
N CYS A 897 8.63 21.41 0.41
CA CYS A 897 7.90 22.00 1.54
C CYS A 897 6.48 21.41 1.64
N GLY A 898 6.34 20.27 2.31
CA GLY A 898 5.07 19.54 2.38
C GLY A 898 4.84 18.63 1.16
N ASP A 899 3.58 18.52 0.72
CA ASP A 899 3.18 17.55 -0.32
C ASP A 899 2.58 18.16 -1.59
N TRP A 900 2.69 19.47 -1.83
CA TRP A 900 2.06 20.11 -2.99
C TRP A 900 2.79 19.80 -4.30
N ASP A 901 4.10 20.04 -4.37
CA ASP A 901 4.94 19.92 -5.58
C ASP A 901 4.83 18.54 -6.25
N LEU A 902 5.21 17.50 -5.49
CA LEU A 902 5.37 16.14 -5.96
C LEU A 902 4.05 15.32 -5.97
N LYS A 903 2.89 15.99 -5.84
CA LYS A 903 1.57 15.32 -5.77
C LYS A 903 0.47 16.06 -6.53
N ILE A 904 0.54 17.39 -6.59
CA ILE A 904 -0.36 18.24 -7.37
C ILE A 904 0.25 18.46 -8.76
N MET A 905 1.47 19.00 -8.83
CA MET A 905 2.14 19.30 -10.11
C MET A 905 2.71 18.05 -10.82
N TYR A 906 2.74 16.90 -10.14
CA TYR A 906 3.22 15.61 -10.66
C TYR A 906 2.51 15.15 -11.96
N PHE A 907 1.20 15.44 -12.09
CA PHE A 907 0.44 15.10 -13.30
C PHE A 907 0.90 15.90 -14.53
N SER A 908 1.25 17.18 -14.35
CA SER A 908 1.75 18.06 -15.42
C SER A 908 3.10 17.60 -15.96
N ILE A 909 3.89 16.84 -15.18
CA ILE A 909 5.20 16.32 -15.57
C ILE A 909 5.11 14.92 -16.20
N THR A 910 4.27 14.03 -15.63
CA THR A 910 4.18 12.61 -16.05
C THR A 910 3.56 12.39 -17.42
N ASN A 911 2.78 13.35 -17.94
CA ASN A 911 2.28 13.31 -19.32
C ASN A 911 3.38 13.48 -20.39
N VAL A 912 4.61 13.86 -20.01
CA VAL A 912 5.69 14.21 -20.95
C VAL A 912 6.90 13.28 -20.87
N PHE A 913 7.22 12.71 -19.69
CA PHE A 913 8.32 11.75 -19.53
C PHE A 913 8.02 10.70 -18.45
N TYR A 914 8.22 9.42 -18.80
CA TYR A 914 7.90 8.27 -17.94
C TYR A 914 9.10 7.75 -17.11
N SER A 915 10.29 8.36 -17.23
CA SER A 915 11.56 7.79 -16.74
C SER A 915 12.33 8.63 -15.70
N ALA A 916 11.98 9.89 -15.48
CA ALA A 916 12.84 10.84 -14.76
C ALA A 916 12.52 11.07 -13.26
N LEU A 917 11.39 10.57 -12.75
CA LEU A 917 10.91 10.84 -11.37
C LEU A 917 10.63 9.59 -10.52
N CYS A 918 11.19 8.44 -10.88
CA CYS A 918 11.15 7.21 -10.06
C CYS A 918 12.29 7.18 -9.03
N TYR A 919 12.35 8.20 -8.16
CA TYR A 919 13.38 8.36 -7.12
C TYR A 919 12.74 8.58 -5.74
N ASP A 920 13.41 8.15 -4.67
CA ASP A 920 12.94 8.31 -3.29
C ASP A 920 12.73 9.81 -2.94
N SER A 921 11.60 10.13 -2.30
CA SER A 921 11.28 11.49 -1.84
C SER A 921 11.24 11.58 -0.32
N ILE A 922 11.92 12.58 0.26
CA ILE A 922 11.90 12.91 1.68
C ILE A 922 11.05 14.17 1.88
N GLN A 923 9.79 13.98 2.30
CA GLN A 923 8.96 15.09 2.75
C GLN A 923 9.44 15.59 4.12
N ILE A 924 9.80 16.87 4.19
CA ILE A 924 10.08 17.54 5.47
C ILE A 924 8.82 18.30 5.88
N TRP A 925 8.31 17.99 7.07
CA TRP A 925 7.30 18.79 7.74
C TRP A 925 8.03 19.75 8.70
N LEU A 926 7.96 21.05 8.40
CA LEU A 926 8.36 22.14 9.29
C LEU A 926 7.17 22.56 10.18
#